data_AF-A0A4R1JW07-F1
#
_entry.id   AF-A0A4R1JW07-F1
#
_cell.length_a   1.000
_cell.length_b   1.000
_cell.length_c   1.000
_cell.angle_alpha   90.00
_cell.angle_beta   90.00
_cell.angle_gamma   90.00
#
_symmetry.space_group_name_H-M   'P 1'
#
loop_
_entity.id
_entity.type
_entity.pdbx_description
1 polymer ?
#
loop_
_entity_poly.entity_id
_entity_poly.type
_entity_poly.pdbx_seq_one_letter_code
_entity_poly.pdbx_strand_id
1 'polypeptide(L)'
;MSINTNNNGLPNIDDLQNLANELFKALPNEFPKEISLSPDKSEHPRATKIAETLLQSGGANILAPIPTQNPVNIAPTPNSFTGFGVTPTVTNYGSNTGASALYPNAGAGFDPQSGVTTSGIQEDYNLNMNDPQTGFYDHNLKNGGSPQLTEDKFFSDLLLNNQYLPFQTENSSFEIELQAALATVDTQFKRRDISPSSGNGPGNNYYFLDQNPFVFDKKSPNAIVRSTLGSTELNGIIGTNFNAELIKKDFPILRETVNGKPLVWFDNAATTQKPQSVIDRIAYFYEHENSNIHRAAHELAARASDAYEAAREKVKTFLNATSVNEIVFVRGATEGINLVAQSWGDHNLVAGDEIIVSNLEHHANIVPWKRLADKKGLKLRVIPVDDDGQILLDEYAKLLNPKTRLVAFTQVSNALGTVTPAKKIVEMAHSAGAKVLIDGAQSVSHMKVDVQDLNPDWLVFSGHKLFGPTGIGALYGKEDLLNEMEPYQAGGNMIQDVTFEEIKYHKAPNRFEAGTGNIADAIGLGAAIDYVTKLGIDAIGQYEHYLLEYATKLLKEIPGVRLIGTAKDKASVLSFNLQGYSNDQVGQALNKEGVAVRTGHHCAQPILRRMGVETTVRPSLAFYNTTQDVDTFIKTLWELKKVRF
;
A
#
# COMPACT_ATOMS: atom_id res chain seq x y z
N MET A 1 -11.30 -36.20 22.23
CA MET A 1 -12.73 -36.34 21.83
C MET A 1 -12.77 -37.10 20.51
N SER A 2 -13.85 -37.80 20.18
CA SER A 2 -14.00 -38.44 18.87
C SER A 2 -14.20 -37.39 17.78
N ILE A 3 -13.82 -37.69 16.54
CA ILE A 3 -14.07 -36.83 15.37
C ILE A 3 -15.31 -37.37 14.65
N ASN A 4 -16.47 -36.72 14.82
CA ASN A 4 -17.72 -37.14 14.17
C ASN A 4 -17.76 -36.69 12.70
N THR A 5 -17.02 -37.41 11.86
CA THR A 5 -17.20 -37.39 10.40
C THR A 5 -18.13 -38.52 9.96
N ASN A 6 -18.92 -38.28 8.92
CA ASN A 6 -19.65 -39.32 8.19
C ASN A 6 -18.68 -40.18 7.34
N ASN A 7 -19.22 -41.21 6.69
CA ASN A 7 -18.45 -42.17 5.87
C ASN A 7 -17.67 -41.56 4.69
N ASN A 8 -17.90 -40.27 4.36
CA ASN A 8 -17.19 -39.54 3.31
C ASN A 8 -16.15 -38.56 3.88
N GLY A 9 -15.83 -38.62 5.18
CA GLY A 9 -14.86 -37.75 5.85
C GLY A 9 -15.35 -36.32 6.13
N LEU A 10 -16.63 -36.03 5.91
CA LEU A 10 -17.22 -34.71 6.16
C LEU A 10 -17.90 -34.65 7.54
N PRO A 11 -17.95 -33.50 8.23
CA PRO A 11 -18.67 -33.35 9.50
C PRO A 11 -20.13 -33.82 9.39
N ASN A 12 -20.63 -34.47 10.44
CA ASN A 12 -22.04 -34.86 10.50
C ASN A 12 -22.96 -33.62 10.63
N ILE A 13 -23.92 -33.48 9.71
CA ILE A 13 -24.83 -32.32 9.65
C ILE A 13 -25.78 -32.32 10.85
N ASP A 14 -26.24 -33.49 11.30
CA ASP A 14 -27.14 -33.61 12.44
C ASP A 14 -26.44 -33.18 13.75
N ASP A 15 -25.17 -33.54 13.92
CA ASP A 15 -24.36 -33.11 15.07
C ASP A 15 -24.08 -31.60 15.04
N LEU A 16 -23.83 -31.03 13.86
CA LEU A 16 -23.69 -29.57 13.69
C LEU A 16 -25.01 -28.82 13.97
N GLN A 17 -26.15 -29.36 13.56
CA GLN A 17 -27.47 -28.80 13.87
C GLN A 17 -27.76 -28.84 15.37
N ASN A 18 -27.44 -29.95 16.04
CA ASN A 18 -27.60 -30.09 17.49
C ASN A 18 -26.70 -29.09 18.24
N LEU A 19 -25.42 -28.98 17.88
CA LEU A 19 -24.48 -28.04 18.49
C LEU A 19 -24.91 -26.58 18.29
N ALA A 20 -25.40 -26.22 17.10
CA ALA A 20 -25.96 -24.89 16.84
C ALA A 20 -27.19 -24.62 17.71
N ASN A 21 -28.09 -25.58 17.86
CA ASN A 21 -29.30 -25.44 18.67
C ASN A 21 -29.01 -25.36 20.18
N GLU A 22 -27.98 -26.04 20.69
CA GLU A 22 -27.50 -25.81 22.06
C GLU A 22 -26.97 -24.38 22.25
N LEU A 23 -26.16 -23.88 21.31
CA LEU A 23 -25.63 -22.51 21.35
C LEU A 23 -26.76 -21.45 21.34
N PHE A 24 -27.77 -21.59 20.49
CA PHE A 24 -28.91 -20.66 20.46
C PHE A 24 -29.82 -20.78 21.69
N LYS A 25 -29.92 -21.96 22.32
CA LYS A 25 -30.65 -22.13 23.60
C LYS A 25 -29.94 -21.50 24.79
N ALA A 26 -28.63 -21.28 24.71
CA ALA A 26 -27.84 -20.59 25.74
C ALA A 26 -27.88 -19.04 25.65
N LEU A 27 -28.44 -18.47 24.57
CA LEU A 27 -28.54 -17.03 24.36
C LEU A 27 -29.83 -16.42 24.94
N PRO A 28 -29.86 -15.11 25.25
CA PRO A 28 -31.07 -14.40 25.70
C PRO A 28 -32.24 -14.51 24.71
N ASN A 29 -33.47 -14.29 25.22
CA ASN A 29 -34.76 -14.64 24.60
C ASN A 29 -35.13 -14.00 23.23
N GLU A 30 -34.20 -13.33 22.54
CA GLU A 30 -34.46 -12.65 21.25
C GLU A 30 -34.04 -13.48 20.03
N PHE A 31 -33.41 -14.65 20.22
CA PHE A 31 -33.01 -15.56 19.13
C PHE A 31 -33.97 -16.77 18.96
N PRO A 32 -34.15 -17.30 17.72
CA PRO A 32 -34.85 -18.55 17.49
C PRO A 32 -34.16 -19.70 18.23
N LYS A 33 -34.90 -20.43 19.06
CA LYS A 33 -34.32 -21.45 19.96
C LYS A 33 -34.05 -22.80 19.28
N GLU A 34 -34.58 -23.03 18.08
CA GLU A 34 -34.30 -24.20 17.26
C GLU A 34 -34.27 -23.80 15.78
N ILE A 35 -33.30 -24.35 15.05
CA ILE A 35 -33.05 -24.18 13.62
C ILE A 35 -32.93 -25.57 13.00
N SER A 36 -33.50 -25.74 11.81
CA SER A 36 -33.34 -26.93 10.98
C SER A 36 -32.40 -26.63 9.81
N LEU A 37 -31.46 -27.53 9.54
CA LEU A 37 -30.57 -27.52 8.37
C LEU A 37 -31.05 -28.49 7.27
N SER A 38 -32.21 -29.12 7.46
CA SER A 38 -32.81 -30.03 6.46
C SER A 38 -33.32 -29.23 5.25
N PRO A 39 -32.96 -29.61 4.00
CA PRO A 39 -33.27 -28.82 2.81
C PRO A 39 -34.69 -29.09 2.29
N ASP A 40 -35.70 -28.47 2.89
CA ASP A 40 -37.01 -28.36 2.24
C ASP A 40 -36.89 -27.45 1.02
N LYS A 41 -37.16 -28.02 -0.16
CA LYS A 41 -36.99 -27.35 -1.46
C LYS A 41 -38.11 -26.36 -1.79
N SER A 42 -39.17 -26.31 -0.99
CA SER A 42 -40.36 -25.48 -1.23
C SER A 42 -40.26 -24.05 -0.70
N GLU A 43 -39.54 -23.83 0.41
CA GLU A 43 -39.57 -22.53 1.10
C GLU A 43 -38.72 -21.44 0.43
N HIS A 44 -37.67 -21.79 -0.32
CA HIS A 44 -36.69 -20.83 -0.86
C HIS A 44 -36.45 -21.01 -2.39
N PRO A 45 -37.43 -20.67 -3.26
CA PRO A 45 -37.31 -20.79 -4.72
C PRO A 45 -36.16 -19.98 -5.33
N ARG A 46 -35.62 -19.00 -4.59
CA ARG A 46 -34.44 -18.22 -5.01
C ARG A 46 -33.12 -19.01 -4.85
N ALA A 47 -33.04 -19.92 -3.87
CA ALA A 47 -31.89 -20.79 -3.67
C ALA A 47 -31.88 -21.95 -4.67
N THR A 48 -33.03 -22.58 -4.90
CA THR A 48 -33.22 -23.66 -5.91
C THR A 48 -32.71 -23.23 -7.28
N LYS A 49 -33.07 -22.00 -7.71
CA LYS A 49 -32.65 -21.46 -9.02
C LYS A 49 -31.15 -21.20 -9.15
N ILE A 50 -30.46 -20.93 -8.04
CA ILE A 50 -28.99 -20.79 -8.01
C ILE A 50 -28.33 -22.16 -8.12
N ALA A 51 -28.83 -23.17 -7.39
CA ALA A 51 -28.35 -24.54 -7.49
C ALA A 51 -28.55 -25.15 -8.90
N GLU A 52 -29.70 -24.91 -9.52
CA GLU A 52 -29.98 -25.32 -10.91
C GLU A 52 -29.03 -24.64 -11.91
N THR A 53 -28.73 -23.34 -11.72
CA THR A 53 -27.78 -22.60 -12.57
C THR A 53 -26.36 -23.17 -12.45
N LEU A 54 -25.92 -23.50 -11.23
CA LEU A 54 -24.62 -24.13 -11.00
C LEU A 54 -24.54 -25.52 -11.64
N LEU A 55 -25.59 -26.35 -11.50
CA LEU A 55 -25.64 -27.68 -12.11
C LEU A 55 -25.71 -27.66 -13.65
N GLN A 56 -26.34 -26.64 -14.25
CA GLN A 56 -26.34 -26.46 -15.72
C GLN A 56 -25.01 -25.91 -16.28
N SER A 57 -24.14 -25.38 -15.42
CA SER A 57 -22.86 -24.76 -15.86
C SER A 57 -21.70 -25.75 -16.07
N GLY A 58 -21.88 -27.05 -15.81
CA GLY A 58 -20.85 -28.07 -15.99
C GLY A 58 -21.25 -29.20 -16.94
N GLY A 59 -20.70 -29.24 -18.16
CA GLY A 59 -21.01 -30.32 -19.12
C GLY A 59 -20.29 -30.30 -20.46
N ALA A 60 -19.01 -30.76 -20.49
CA ALA A 60 -18.26 -31.37 -21.62
C ALA A 60 -16.75 -31.27 -21.30
N ASN A 61 -15.89 -32.29 -21.37
CA ASN A 61 -16.02 -33.75 -21.55
C ASN A 61 -15.29 -34.42 -20.35
N ILE A 62 -15.39 -35.72 -20.03
CA ILE A 62 -14.98 -36.93 -20.79
C ILE A 62 -15.71 -38.16 -20.21
N LEU A 63 -16.00 -39.18 -21.04
CA LEU A 63 -16.52 -40.49 -20.61
C LEU A 63 -15.80 -41.64 -21.34
N ALA A 64 -15.25 -42.60 -20.60
CA ALA A 64 -14.89 -43.95 -21.06
C ALA A 64 -14.74 -44.90 -19.83
N PRO A 65 -15.24 -46.17 -19.86
CA PRO A 65 -15.28 -47.04 -18.68
C PRO A 65 -14.32 -48.25 -18.73
N ILE A 66 -14.03 -48.85 -17.56
CA ILE A 66 -13.32 -50.14 -17.37
C ILE A 66 -14.09 -50.98 -16.31
N PRO A 67 -14.14 -52.33 -16.38
CA PRO A 67 -15.21 -53.13 -15.75
C PRO A 67 -14.84 -53.89 -14.45
N THR A 68 -15.75 -54.79 -14.03
CA THR A 68 -15.85 -55.48 -12.73
C THR A 68 -14.94 -56.71 -12.53
N GLN A 69 -14.64 -57.06 -11.26
CA GLN A 69 -15.01 -58.36 -10.61
C GLN A 69 -14.64 -58.43 -9.10
N ASN A 70 -15.11 -59.47 -8.40
CA ASN A 70 -15.07 -59.71 -6.93
C ASN A 70 -14.35 -61.06 -6.60
N PRO A 71 -14.51 -61.74 -5.44
CA PRO A 71 -14.44 -61.38 -3.98
C PRO A 71 -13.50 -62.34 -3.15
N VAL A 72 -13.57 -62.29 -1.79
CA VAL A 72 -13.64 -63.43 -0.80
C VAL A 72 -12.63 -63.44 0.40
N ASN A 73 -13.18 -63.41 1.63
CA ASN A 73 -12.84 -63.97 2.98
C ASN A 73 -11.37 -64.06 3.53
N ILE A 74 -11.03 -63.88 4.83
CA ILE A 74 -11.64 -64.17 6.17
C ILE A 74 -11.51 -65.68 6.56
N ALA A 75 -11.03 -66.16 7.73
CA ALA A 75 -10.66 -65.63 9.08
C ALA A 75 -9.35 -66.36 9.58
N PRO A 76 -8.98 -66.56 10.90
CA PRO A 76 -9.54 -66.14 12.20
C PRO A 76 -8.53 -65.61 13.28
N THR A 77 -9.06 -65.23 14.46
CA THR A 77 -8.34 -64.95 15.73
C THR A 77 -8.10 -66.22 16.57
N PRO A 78 -7.26 -66.20 17.65
CA PRO A 78 -7.82 -66.01 19.01
C PRO A 78 -6.88 -65.49 20.15
N ASN A 79 -7.49 -65.00 21.26
CA ASN A 79 -7.05 -65.08 22.69
C ASN A 79 -5.78 -64.35 23.21
N SER A 80 -5.60 -63.98 24.51
CA SER A 80 -6.47 -63.40 25.57
C SER A 80 -5.70 -63.22 26.93
N PHE A 81 -6.29 -62.50 27.91
CA PHE A 81 -6.01 -62.45 29.38
C PHE A 81 -4.92 -61.50 30.02
N THR A 82 -5.42 -60.53 30.83
CA THR A 82 -5.02 -60.05 32.19
C THR A 82 -3.55 -59.84 32.62
N GLY A 83 -3.20 -58.86 33.49
CA GLY A 83 -4.01 -57.83 34.18
C GLY A 83 -3.35 -57.25 35.47
N PHE A 84 -4.12 -56.51 36.27
CA PHE A 84 -3.84 -55.94 37.63
C PHE A 84 -2.92 -54.70 37.77
N GLY A 85 -3.29 -53.82 38.72
CA GLY A 85 -2.58 -52.59 39.16
C GLY A 85 -3.56 -51.48 39.57
N VAL A 86 -3.45 -50.90 40.77
CA VAL A 86 -4.47 -50.00 41.37
C VAL A 86 -3.87 -48.73 42.00
N THR A 87 -4.68 -47.66 42.04
CA THR A 87 -4.57 -46.35 42.75
C THR A 87 -4.29 -46.46 44.28
N PRO A 88 -3.95 -45.38 45.06
CA PRO A 88 -4.47 -43.99 44.93
C PRO A 88 -3.63 -42.76 45.39
N THR A 89 -4.16 -41.59 45.02
CA THR A 89 -4.35 -40.28 45.71
C THR A 89 -3.69 -39.92 47.07
N VAL A 90 -3.17 -38.68 47.16
CA VAL A 90 -3.06 -37.77 48.34
C VAL A 90 -3.26 -36.34 47.79
N THR A 91 -4.18 -35.42 48.15
CA THR A 91 -4.76 -34.81 49.38
C THR A 91 -3.99 -33.64 50.04
N ASN A 92 -4.77 -32.66 50.54
CA ASN A 92 -4.34 -31.38 51.13
C ASN A 92 -3.33 -31.50 52.28
N TYR A 93 -2.57 -30.43 52.54
CA TYR A 93 -2.66 -29.64 53.80
C TYR A 93 -1.95 -28.27 53.60
N GLY A 94 -1.93 -27.40 54.62
CA GLY A 94 -1.29 -26.08 54.54
C GLY A 94 -0.90 -25.48 55.89
N SER A 95 -0.68 -24.16 55.89
CA SER A 95 -0.31 -23.25 56.99
C SER A 95 1.19 -22.98 57.27
N ASN A 96 1.49 -21.68 57.33
CA ASN A 96 2.54 -20.96 58.08
C ASN A 96 4.06 -21.07 57.74
N THR A 97 4.70 -19.90 57.95
CA THR A 97 6.14 -19.57 57.99
C THR A 97 6.91 -19.51 56.66
N GLY A 98 7.93 -18.63 56.61
CA GLY A 98 9.14 -18.89 55.80
C GLY A 98 9.37 -18.05 54.54
N ALA A 99 9.85 -16.83 54.73
CA ALA A 99 10.79 -16.05 53.89
C ALA A 99 11.34 -16.62 52.54
N SER A 100 11.46 -15.69 51.57
CA SER A 100 12.62 -15.50 50.66
C SER A 100 12.97 -16.52 49.56
N ALA A 101 12.52 -16.19 48.34
CA ALA A 101 13.37 -15.80 47.18
C ALA A 101 14.22 -16.82 46.38
N LEU A 102 14.48 -16.41 45.12
CA LEU A 102 15.49 -16.82 44.14
C LEU A 102 15.25 -18.05 43.21
N TYR A 103 15.53 -17.77 41.93
CA TYR A 103 15.88 -18.63 40.78
C TYR A 103 17.06 -19.61 41.10
N PRO A 104 17.39 -20.68 40.29
CA PRO A 104 17.41 -20.63 38.81
C PRO A 104 17.28 -21.92 37.95
N ASN A 105 17.24 -21.70 36.63
CA ASN A 105 17.82 -22.44 35.48
C ASN A 105 17.69 -23.96 35.23
N ALA A 106 17.61 -24.26 33.92
CA ALA A 106 17.98 -25.49 33.23
C ALA A 106 17.15 -26.76 33.52
N GLY A 107 17.08 -27.76 32.63
CA GLY A 107 17.59 -27.85 31.25
C GLY A 107 17.46 -29.31 30.76
N ALA A 108 16.86 -29.55 29.59
CA ALA A 108 16.47 -30.89 29.15
C ALA A 108 17.52 -31.60 28.27
N GLY A 109 17.49 -32.94 28.25
CA GLY A 109 18.30 -33.75 27.32
C GLY A 109 17.85 -35.21 27.21
N PHE A 110 17.56 -35.64 25.96
CA PHE A 110 17.69 -36.95 25.29
C PHE A 110 17.31 -38.26 26.06
N ASP A 111 16.38 -39.11 25.59
CA ASP A 111 16.36 -39.97 24.36
C ASP A 111 17.24 -41.24 24.52
N PRO A 112 16.80 -42.49 24.16
CA PRO A 112 16.76 -42.95 22.74
C PRO A 112 15.74 -44.04 22.28
N GLN A 113 15.36 -43.96 20.99
CA GLN A 113 15.13 -45.08 20.01
C GLN A 113 13.91 -46.04 20.13
N SER A 114 13.37 -46.67 19.05
CA SER A 114 13.44 -46.47 17.56
C SER A 114 12.42 -47.36 16.78
N GLY A 115 12.24 -47.13 15.46
CA GLY A 115 11.56 -48.04 14.49
C GLY A 115 10.28 -47.45 13.80
N VAL A 116 10.16 -47.07 12.51
CA VAL A 116 10.77 -47.43 11.18
C VAL A 116 10.10 -48.67 10.52
N THR A 117 9.63 -48.68 9.25
CA THR A 117 9.65 -47.70 8.11
C THR A 117 8.21 -47.23 7.70
N THR A 118 7.69 -47.06 6.46
CA THR A 118 8.00 -47.43 5.04
C THR A 118 7.57 -46.34 4.01
N SER A 119 7.86 -46.58 2.71
CA SER A 119 7.48 -45.81 1.48
C SER A 119 8.17 -44.44 1.25
N GLY A 120 9.05 -44.26 0.25
CA GLY A 120 9.53 -45.27 -0.71
C GLY A 120 10.29 -44.82 -1.99
N ILE A 121 11.14 -43.79 -1.96
CA ILE A 121 12.22 -43.58 -2.98
C ILE A 121 13.51 -43.24 -2.22
N GLN A 122 14.67 -43.66 -2.74
CA GLN A 122 15.96 -43.69 -2.04
C GLN A 122 17.07 -43.03 -2.88
N GLU A 123 17.74 -42.02 -2.32
CA GLU A 123 19.07 -41.54 -2.75
C GLU A 123 19.92 -41.22 -1.50
N ASP A 124 21.19 -41.64 -1.51
CA ASP A 124 22.07 -41.63 -0.33
C ASP A 124 22.97 -40.38 -0.28
N TYR A 125 22.77 -39.52 0.74
CA TYR A 125 23.65 -38.37 1.03
C TYR A 125 24.04 -38.32 2.52
N ASN A 126 24.98 -39.19 2.92
CA ASN A 126 25.60 -39.14 4.25
C ASN A 126 26.69 -38.06 4.32
N LEU A 127 26.38 -36.90 4.91
CA LEU A 127 27.38 -35.87 5.23
C LEU A 127 28.19 -36.26 6.48
N ASN A 128 29.51 -36.37 6.33
CA ASN A 128 30.43 -36.67 7.43
C ASN A 128 30.81 -35.39 8.19
N MET A 129 30.29 -35.20 9.41
CA MET A 129 30.56 -34.01 10.22
C MET A 129 32.03 -33.84 10.68
N ASN A 130 32.89 -34.85 10.50
CA ASN A 130 34.29 -34.81 10.93
C ASN A 130 35.27 -34.36 9.83
N ASP A 131 34.79 -34.07 8.62
CA ASP A 131 35.60 -33.47 7.53
C ASP A 131 34.76 -32.48 6.71
N PRO A 132 34.95 -31.16 6.88
CA PRO A 132 34.16 -30.15 6.19
C PRO A 132 34.59 -29.88 4.74
N GLN A 133 35.66 -30.51 4.21
CA GLN A 133 36.11 -30.28 2.83
C GLN A 133 35.41 -31.18 1.80
N THR A 134 34.10 -31.06 1.67
CA THR A 134 33.35 -31.62 0.52
C THR A 134 32.54 -30.55 -0.20
N GLY A 135 33.09 -30.06 -1.33
CA GLY A 135 32.34 -29.29 -2.31
C GLY A 135 31.35 -30.15 -3.11
N PHE A 136 30.43 -29.50 -3.83
CA PHE A 136 29.40 -30.17 -4.65
C PHE A 136 30.01 -31.17 -5.64
N TYR A 137 29.56 -32.42 -5.59
CA TYR A 137 30.05 -33.50 -6.46
C TYR A 137 29.22 -33.59 -7.75
N ASP A 138 29.69 -32.94 -8.83
CA ASP A 138 29.05 -33.05 -10.15
C ASP A 138 29.41 -34.38 -10.84
N HIS A 139 28.42 -35.24 -11.06
CA HIS A 139 28.57 -36.52 -11.75
C HIS A 139 28.98 -36.42 -13.23
N ASN A 140 28.96 -35.23 -13.84
CA ASN A 140 29.35 -35.03 -15.24
C ASN A 140 30.87 -34.88 -15.45
N LEU A 141 31.66 -34.57 -14.42
CA LEU A 141 33.10 -34.31 -14.53
C LEU A 141 33.96 -35.59 -14.56
N LYS A 142 33.93 -36.30 -15.68
CA LYS A 142 34.87 -37.41 -15.96
C LYS A 142 36.26 -36.91 -16.37
N ASN A 143 37.11 -36.60 -15.38
CA ASN A 143 38.57 -36.81 -15.48
C ASN A 143 39.22 -36.81 -14.09
N GLY A 144 40.11 -37.77 -13.83
CA GLY A 144 40.80 -37.91 -12.55
C GLY A 144 42.13 -37.16 -12.51
N GLY A 145 42.43 -36.52 -11.38
CA GLY A 145 43.70 -35.82 -11.13
C GLY A 145 43.61 -34.87 -9.95
N SER A 146 43.83 -35.38 -8.74
CA SER A 146 43.73 -34.59 -7.50
C SER A 146 44.87 -33.57 -7.37
N PRO A 147 44.59 -32.25 -7.32
CA PRO A 147 45.60 -31.25 -6.97
C PRO A 147 45.66 -31.08 -5.45
N GLN A 148 46.82 -31.35 -4.84
CA GLN A 148 47.10 -30.85 -3.48
C GLN A 148 47.48 -29.38 -3.55
N LEU A 149 46.86 -28.55 -2.71
CA LEU A 149 47.28 -27.18 -2.46
C LEU A 149 47.54 -27.00 -0.95
N THR A 150 48.73 -26.52 -0.62
CA THR A 150 49.18 -26.29 0.77
C THR A 150 49.10 -24.80 1.07
N GLU A 151 48.10 -24.37 1.85
CA GLU A 151 47.82 -22.94 2.06
C GLU A 151 48.82 -22.24 3.02
N ASP A 152 49.46 -22.99 3.93
CA ASP A 152 50.40 -22.52 4.97
C ASP A 152 51.70 -21.84 4.47
N LYS A 153 51.83 -21.58 3.16
CA LYS A 153 52.96 -20.86 2.57
C LYS A 153 52.60 -19.64 1.74
N PHE A 154 51.32 -19.40 1.42
CA PHE A 154 50.95 -18.29 0.53
C PHE A 154 50.62 -17.01 1.31
N PHE A 155 50.10 -17.12 2.52
CA PHE A 155 49.76 -15.99 3.38
C PHE A 155 50.92 -15.45 4.23
N SER A 156 51.98 -16.23 4.46
CA SER A 156 53.14 -15.82 5.27
C SER A 156 53.97 -14.71 4.61
N ASP A 157 54.19 -14.82 3.30
CA ASP A 157 55.10 -13.94 2.57
C ASP A 157 54.43 -12.62 2.15
N LEU A 158 53.09 -12.60 2.04
CA LEU A 158 52.31 -11.41 1.71
C LEU A 158 52.21 -10.39 2.87
N LEU A 159 52.34 -10.84 4.12
CA LEU A 159 52.10 -10.00 5.31
C LEU A 159 53.37 -9.34 5.90
N LEU A 160 54.56 -9.58 5.33
CA LEU A 160 55.83 -9.10 5.88
C LEU A 160 56.56 -8.04 5.03
N ASN A 161 56.20 -7.84 3.76
CA ASN A 161 56.76 -6.78 2.92
C ASN A 161 55.87 -5.52 2.94
N ASN A 162 55.95 -4.76 4.04
CA ASN A 162 55.16 -3.54 4.26
C ASN A 162 55.74 -2.31 3.50
N GLN A 163 55.85 -2.40 2.18
CA GLN A 163 56.17 -1.27 1.29
C GLN A 163 55.41 -1.37 -0.05
N TYR A 164 54.94 -0.21 -0.52
CA TYR A 164 54.18 0.05 -1.76
C TYR A 164 52.72 -0.43 -1.83
N LEU A 165 51.80 0.55 -1.74
CA LEU A 165 50.43 0.44 -2.26
C LEU A 165 50.44 0.77 -3.77
N PRO A 166 49.63 0.09 -4.61
CA PRO A 166 49.75 0.19 -6.07
C PRO A 166 49.18 1.47 -6.72
N PHE A 167 48.96 2.54 -5.95
CA PHE A 167 48.42 3.83 -6.43
C PHE A 167 49.25 5.05 -5.97
N GLN A 168 50.56 4.87 -5.73
CA GLN A 168 51.50 5.97 -5.49
C GLN A 168 52.70 5.92 -6.43
N THR A 169 52.49 6.43 -7.64
CA THR A 169 53.53 6.95 -8.51
C THR A 169 53.08 8.31 -9.04
N GLU A 170 53.78 9.38 -8.66
CA GLU A 170 53.64 10.69 -9.30
C GLU A 170 53.93 10.54 -10.81
N ASN A 171 53.17 11.24 -11.66
CA ASN A 171 53.12 11.09 -13.13
C ASN A 171 52.35 9.85 -13.62
N SER A 172 51.15 9.61 -13.08
CA SER A 172 50.16 8.75 -13.77
C SER A 172 49.62 9.46 -15.03
N SER A 173 49.31 8.73 -16.11
CA SER A 173 48.75 9.33 -17.34
C SER A 173 47.39 10.00 -17.12
N PHE A 174 46.63 9.50 -16.15
CA PHE A 174 45.29 9.98 -15.81
C PHE A 174 45.27 11.44 -15.35
N GLU A 175 46.28 11.91 -14.59
CA GLU A 175 46.36 13.32 -14.19
C GLU A 175 46.62 14.26 -15.38
N ILE A 176 47.40 13.80 -16.36
CA ILE A 176 47.72 14.55 -17.57
C ILE A 176 46.46 14.65 -18.46
N GLU A 177 45.72 13.54 -18.61
CA GLU A 177 44.44 13.52 -19.33
C GLU A 177 43.37 14.37 -18.63
N LEU A 178 43.31 14.34 -17.29
CA LEU A 178 42.38 15.14 -16.49
C LEU A 178 42.67 16.64 -16.60
N GLN A 179 43.93 17.07 -16.55
CA GLN A 179 44.28 18.48 -16.78
C GLN A 179 44.01 18.91 -18.22
N ALA A 180 44.27 18.05 -19.21
CA ALA A 180 43.94 18.33 -20.60
C ALA A 180 42.42 18.49 -20.81
N ALA A 181 41.59 17.67 -20.16
CA ALA A 181 40.14 17.82 -20.17
C ALA A 181 39.68 19.13 -19.52
N LEU A 182 40.19 19.44 -18.32
CA LEU A 182 39.84 20.68 -17.58
C LEU A 182 40.24 21.95 -18.33
N ALA A 183 41.34 21.92 -19.09
CA ALA A 183 41.77 23.02 -19.95
C ALA A 183 40.79 23.35 -21.11
N THR A 184 39.80 22.49 -21.41
CA THR A 184 38.79 22.76 -22.45
C THR A 184 37.50 23.39 -21.93
N VAL A 185 37.36 23.60 -20.61
CA VAL A 185 36.14 24.14 -20.00
C VAL A 185 36.20 25.67 -19.96
N ASP A 186 35.48 26.34 -20.87
CA ASP A 186 35.31 27.80 -20.81
C ASP A 186 34.52 28.20 -19.55
N THR A 187 35.12 29.04 -18.72
CA THR A 187 34.60 29.49 -17.43
C THR A 187 34.16 30.96 -17.42
N GLN A 188 33.95 31.59 -18.59
CA GLN A 188 33.45 32.98 -18.70
C GLN A 188 31.98 33.16 -18.30
N PHE A 189 31.69 33.14 -17.00
CA PHE A 189 30.45 33.65 -16.43
C PHE A 189 30.30 35.17 -16.62
N LYS A 190 29.75 35.58 -17.77
CA LYS A 190 29.30 36.98 -17.98
C LYS A 190 28.02 37.24 -17.18
N ARG A 191 28.10 38.14 -16.19
CA ARG A 191 26.91 38.78 -15.60
C ARG A 191 26.07 39.42 -16.72
N ARG A 192 24.74 39.34 -16.58
CA ARG A 192 23.81 40.21 -17.30
C ARG A 192 23.34 41.29 -16.33
N ASP A 193 23.67 42.54 -16.61
CA ASP A 193 23.11 43.67 -15.89
C ASP A 193 21.65 43.90 -16.31
N ILE A 194 20.80 44.27 -15.35
CA ILE A 194 19.38 44.57 -15.58
C ILE A 194 19.13 46.02 -15.19
N SER A 195 18.78 46.85 -16.18
CA SER A 195 18.30 48.22 -15.95
C SER A 195 16.76 48.24 -15.90
N PRO A 196 16.13 48.99 -14.99
CA PRO A 196 14.68 49.03 -14.86
C PRO A 196 14.03 49.92 -15.91
N SER A 197 12.93 49.47 -16.50
CA SER A 197 11.99 50.30 -17.26
C SER A 197 10.75 50.59 -16.41
N SER A 198 10.16 51.77 -16.60
CA SER A 198 8.95 52.22 -15.91
C SER A 198 7.95 52.82 -16.90
N GLY A 199 6.66 52.62 -16.65
CA GLY A 199 5.58 53.13 -17.49
C GLY A 199 4.20 52.68 -17.00
N ASN A 200 3.29 53.64 -16.81
CA ASN A 200 1.93 53.39 -16.30
C ASN A 200 0.92 53.25 -17.45
N GLY A 201 -0.02 52.31 -17.33
CA GLY A 201 -1.19 52.16 -18.21
C GLY A 201 -2.16 51.10 -17.66
N PRO A 202 -3.49 51.30 -17.68
CA PRO A 202 -4.42 50.45 -16.91
C PRO A 202 -4.99 49.26 -17.70
N GLY A 203 -4.94 48.05 -17.14
CA GLY A 203 -5.72 46.89 -17.60
C GLY A 203 -5.31 45.54 -16.99
N ASN A 204 -6.30 44.76 -16.54
CA ASN A 204 -6.29 43.31 -16.26
C ASN A 204 -5.15 42.70 -15.38
N ASN A 205 -5.48 42.36 -14.13
CA ASN A 205 -4.61 41.57 -13.25
C ASN A 205 -4.72 40.05 -13.48
N TYR A 206 -3.98 39.50 -14.46
CA TYR A 206 -3.70 38.05 -14.56
C TYR A 206 -2.28 37.81 -15.11
N TYR A 207 -1.33 37.45 -14.24
CA TYR A 207 0.11 37.50 -14.57
C TYR A 207 0.62 36.43 -15.57
N PHE A 208 -0.18 35.41 -15.91
CA PHE A 208 0.26 34.23 -16.66
C PHE A 208 -0.38 34.05 -18.05
N LEU A 209 -1.07 35.06 -18.61
CA LEU A 209 -1.90 34.91 -19.83
C LEU A 209 -1.41 35.63 -21.10
N ASP A 210 -0.28 36.36 -21.06
CA ASP A 210 0.21 37.17 -22.20
C ASP A 210 0.87 36.37 -23.35
N GLN A 211 0.69 35.04 -23.40
CA GLN A 211 1.07 34.20 -24.55
C GLN A 211 -0.07 33.25 -24.95
N ASN A 212 -1.08 33.80 -25.62
CA ASN A 212 -2.14 33.02 -26.26
C ASN A 212 -1.93 32.96 -27.80
N PRO A 213 -1.42 31.85 -28.37
CA PRO A 213 -1.16 31.73 -29.80
C PRO A 213 -2.40 31.38 -30.64
N PHE A 214 -3.59 31.19 -30.03
CA PHE A 214 -4.74 30.57 -30.70
C PHE A 214 -5.74 31.59 -31.27
N VAL A 215 -5.44 32.09 -32.48
CA VAL A 215 -6.43 32.81 -33.32
C VAL A 215 -7.21 31.81 -34.17
N PHE A 216 -8.53 31.72 -33.95
CA PHE A 216 -9.41 30.81 -34.69
C PHE A 216 -9.88 31.41 -36.03
N ASP A 217 -9.58 30.75 -37.16
CA ASP A 217 -10.32 30.97 -38.42
C ASP A 217 -11.68 30.24 -38.39
N LYS A 218 -12.69 30.82 -39.05
CA LYS A 218 -14.12 30.49 -38.90
C LYS A 218 -14.73 29.75 -40.10
N LYS A 219 -13.93 29.21 -41.03
CA LYS A 219 -14.41 28.92 -42.40
C LYS A 219 -14.66 27.45 -42.81
N SER A 220 -14.22 26.43 -42.07
CA SER A 220 -14.37 25.02 -42.49
C SER A 220 -14.80 24.08 -41.35
N PRO A 221 -16.10 23.75 -41.20
CA PRO A 221 -16.59 22.92 -40.10
C PRO A 221 -16.49 21.40 -40.29
N ASN A 222 -16.24 20.90 -41.50
CA ASN A 222 -16.36 19.47 -41.85
C ASN A 222 -15.21 18.97 -42.73
N ALA A 223 -14.11 18.54 -42.11
CA ALA A 223 -13.10 17.70 -42.75
C ALA A 223 -12.29 16.91 -41.71
N ILE A 224 -12.54 15.60 -41.59
CA ILE A 224 -11.66 14.71 -40.81
C ILE A 224 -10.42 14.42 -41.66
N VAL A 225 -9.41 15.27 -41.54
CA VAL A 225 -8.08 15.07 -42.14
C VAL A 225 -7.12 14.68 -41.03
N ARG A 226 -6.36 13.60 -41.23
CA ARG A 226 -5.18 13.30 -40.39
C ARG A 226 -4.17 14.44 -40.57
N SER A 227 -4.14 15.40 -39.67
CA SER A 227 -3.16 16.48 -39.71
C SER A 227 -1.77 15.91 -39.41
N THR A 228 -0.89 16.01 -40.39
CA THR A 228 0.55 15.73 -40.23
C THR A 228 1.21 16.88 -39.47
N LEU A 229 0.91 16.99 -38.17
CA LEU A 229 1.72 17.75 -37.24
C LEU A 229 3.05 17.00 -37.08
N GLY A 230 4.13 17.58 -37.63
CA GLY A 230 5.48 17.04 -37.49
C GLY A 230 5.89 17.01 -36.02
N SER A 231 6.58 15.94 -35.61
CA SER A 231 6.99 15.67 -34.23
C SER A 231 8.16 16.55 -33.73
N THR A 232 8.18 17.82 -34.15
CA THR A 232 9.34 18.72 -34.06
C THR A 232 9.01 20.08 -33.47
N GLU A 233 7.79 20.60 -33.65
CA GLU A 233 7.41 21.96 -33.21
C GLU A 233 6.71 22.00 -31.83
N LEU A 234 6.30 20.86 -31.28
CA LEU A 234 5.76 20.75 -29.91
C LEU A 234 6.83 20.86 -28.80
N ASN A 235 8.12 20.75 -29.16
CA ASN A 235 9.23 20.75 -28.21
C ASN A 235 9.63 22.16 -27.70
N GLY A 236 8.95 23.23 -28.16
CA GLY A 236 9.35 24.62 -27.89
C GLY A 236 8.77 25.26 -26.62
N ILE A 237 7.72 24.69 -26.01
CA ILE A 237 6.96 25.34 -24.91
C ILE A 237 6.84 24.45 -23.66
N ILE A 238 7.11 23.14 -23.77
CA ILE A 238 7.20 22.25 -22.60
C ILE A 238 8.62 22.34 -22.02
N GLY A 239 8.75 22.78 -20.77
CA GLY A 239 9.99 22.66 -20.02
C GLY A 239 10.36 21.19 -19.82
N THR A 240 11.47 20.76 -20.42
CA THR A 240 12.10 19.43 -20.25
C THR A 240 11.20 18.20 -20.45
N ASN A 241 11.01 17.79 -21.72
CA ASN A 241 10.79 16.40 -22.18
C ASN A 241 10.08 15.41 -21.21
N PHE A 242 8.87 15.71 -20.74
CA PHE A 242 8.08 14.72 -19.99
C PHE A 242 7.56 13.62 -20.93
N ASN A 243 8.27 12.50 -21.02
CA ASN A 243 7.98 11.42 -21.97
C ASN A 243 7.46 10.16 -21.27
N ALA A 244 6.14 10.06 -21.17
CA ALA A 244 5.46 8.94 -20.53
C ALA A 244 5.74 7.58 -21.21
N GLU A 245 5.93 7.51 -22.53
CA GLU A 245 6.29 6.25 -23.23
C GLU A 245 7.73 5.77 -22.93
N LEU A 246 8.61 6.66 -22.43
CA LEU A 246 9.89 6.25 -21.84
C LEU A 246 9.71 5.83 -20.38
N ILE A 247 9.03 6.66 -19.58
CA ILE A 247 8.79 6.42 -18.14
C ILE A 247 8.04 5.10 -17.91
N LYS A 248 7.04 4.77 -18.74
CA LYS A 248 6.27 3.51 -18.72
C LYS A 248 7.14 2.26 -18.85
N LYS A 249 8.35 2.37 -19.42
CA LYS A 249 9.31 1.25 -19.51
C LYS A 249 9.95 0.90 -18.18
N ASP A 250 10.05 1.85 -17.25
CA ASP A 250 10.60 1.62 -15.91
C ASP A 250 9.68 0.73 -15.06
N PHE A 251 8.40 0.58 -15.45
CA PHE A 251 7.40 -0.22 -14.74
C PHE A 251 7.23 -1.58 -15.43
N PRO A 252 7.93 -2.65 -15.01
CA PRO A 252 7.99 -3.91 -15.76
C PRO A 252 6.61 -4.52 -16.00
N ILE A 253 5.70 -4.44 -15.03
CA ILE A 253 4.32 -4.95 -15.12
C ILE A 253 3.47 -4.27 -16.21
N LEU A 254 3.81 -3.05 -16.64
CA LEU A 254 3.09 -2.36 -17.74
C LEU A 254 3.47 -2.91 -19.14
N ARG A 255 4.38 -3.88 -19.20
CA ARG A 255 4.72 -4.64 -20.42
C ARG A 255 3.86 -5.91 -20.57
N GLU A 256 3.11 -6.28 -19.54
CA GLU A 256 2.28 -7.50 -19.53
C GLU A 256 1.10 -7.43 -20.51
N THR A 257 0.59 -8.62 -20.86
CA THR A 257 -0.64 -8.73 -21.65
C THR A 257 -1.77 -9.35 -20.83
N VAL A 258 -2.95 -8.73 -20.87
CA VAL A 258 -4.17 -9.16 -20.20
C VAL A 258 -5.24 -9.41 -21.26
N ASN A 259 -5.87 -10.59 -21.24
CA ASN A 259 -6.85 -11.02 -22.24
C ASN A 259 -6.33 -10.94 -23.71
N GLY A 260 -5.01 -11.07 -23.92
CA GLY A 260 -4.38 -10.96 -25.24
C GLY A 260 -4.21 -9.51 -25.75
N LYS A 261 -4.30 -8.52 -24.85
CA LYS A 261 -4.13 -7.08 -25.13
C LYS A 261 -3.01 -6.52 -24.23
N PRO A 262 -2.30 -5.45 -24.63
CA PRO A 262 -1.40 -4.74 -23.72
C PRO A 262 -2.14 -4.21 -22.49
N LEU A 263 -1.51 -4.26 -21.31
CA LEU A 263 -2.12 -3.75 -20.08
C LEU A 263 -2.24 -2.21 -20.08
N VAL A 264 -3.47 -1.72 -19.97
CA VAL A 264 -3.77 -0.31 -19.69
C VAL A 264 -4.23 -0.19 -18.23
N TRP A 265 -3.33 0.24 -17.35
CA TRP A 265 -3.62 0.36 -15.91
C TRP A 265 -4.20 1.73 -15.53
N PHE A 266 -5.47 1.76 -15.13
CA PHE A 266 -6.20 2.95 -14.68
C PHE A 266 -6.80 2.79 -13.27
N ASP A 267 -6.22 1.96 -12.39
CA ASP A 267 -6.65 1.83 -10.98
C ASP A 267 -5.61 2.39 -9.98
N ASN A 268 -4.88 3.41 -10.43
CA ASN A 268 -3.82 4.09 -9.68
C ASN A 268 -4.29 4.61 -8.31
N ALA A 269 -5.51 5.16 -8.23
CA ALA A 269 -6.08 5.66 -6.99
C ALA A 269 -6.56 4.54 -6.02
N ALA A 270 -6.38 3.26 -6.37
CA ALA A 270 -6.34 2.15 -5.42
C ALA A 270 -4.89 1.74 -5.11
N THR A 271 -4.08 1.47 -6.14
CA THR A 271 -2.65 1.17 -6.01
C THR A 271 -1.92 1.52 -7.32
N THR A 272 -0.78 2.20 -7.20
CA THR A 272 0.11 2.51 -8.33
C THR A 272 1.04 1.34 -8.62
N GLN A 273 1.52 1.20 -9.86
CA GLN A 273 2.59 0.25 -10.18
C GLN A 273 3.96 0.74 -9.67
N LYS A 274 4.94 -0.16 -9.66
CA LYS A 274 6.24 0.02 -9.02
C LYS A 274 7.31 0.15 -10.12
N PRO A 275 8.21 1.15 -10.08
CA PRO A 275 9.33 1.23 -11.01
C PRO A 275 10.40 0.20 -10.61
N GLN A 276 11.22 -0.20 -11.58
CA GLN A 276 12.26 -1.22 -11.40
C GLN A 276 13.21 -0.86 -10.24
N SER A 277 13.56 0.42 -10.07
CA SER A 277 14.42 0.89 -8.97
C SER A 277 13.86 0.64 -7.56
N VAL A 278 12.54 0.52 -7.40
CA VAL A 278 11.92 0.14 -6.11
C VAL A 278 12.01 -1.37 -5.89
N ILE A 279 11.79 -2.15 -6.95
CA ILE A 279 11.89 -3.62 -6.91
C ILE A 279 13.33 -4.03 -6.61
N ASP A 280 14.28 -3.48 -7.37
CA ASP A 280 15.72 -3.73 -7.22
C ASP A 280 16.22 -3.34 -5.83
N ARG A 281 15.73 -2.22 -5.26
CA ARG A 281 16.18 -1.78 -3.93
C ARG A 281 15.73 -2.72 -2.81
N ILE A 282 14.56 -3.33 -2.92
CA ILE A 282 14.04 -4.32 -1.96
C ILE A 282 14.79 -5.64 -2.11
N ALA A 283 15.04 -6.09 -3.35
CA ALA A 283 15.86 -7.26 -3.62
C ALA A 283 17.27 -7.09 -3.02
N TYR A 284 17.94 -5.97 -3.32
CA TYR A 284 19.26 -5.63 -2.78
C TYR A 284 19.31 -5.63 -1.24
N PHE A 285 18.26 -5.15 -0.56
CA PHE A 285 18.20 -5.23 0.90
C PHE A 285 18.24 -6.69 1.37
N TYR A 286 17.40 -7.56 0.80
CA TYR A 286 17.35 -8.97 1.18
C TYR A 286 18.61 -9.76 0.79
N GLU A 287 19.30 -9.37 -0.29
CA GLU A 287 20.52 -10.02 -0.79
C GLU A 287 21.80 -9.57 -0.04
N HIS A 288 21.86 -8.32 0.47
CA HIS A 288 23.12 -7.71 0.90
C HIS A 288 23.10 -6.92 2.22
N GLU A 289 21.93 -6.58 2.78
CA GLU A 289 21.81 -5.70 3.96
C GLU A 289 20.97 -6.29 5.10
N ASN A 290 20.18 -7.33 4.83
CA ASN A 290 19.12 -7.81 5.70
C ASN A 290 19.54 -8.06 7.16
N SER A 291 19.05 -7.22 8.06
CA SER A 291 19.16 -7.42 9.50
C SER A 291 18.10 -6.62 10.27
N ASN A 292 18.07 -6.81 11.59
CA ASN A 292 17.26 -5.98 12.48
C ASN A 292 18.04 -4.72 12.89
N ILE A 293 17.31 -3.65 13.20
CA ILE A 293 17.85 -2.28 13.33
C ILE A 293 18.12 -1.87 14.79
N HIS A 294 18.89 -0.80 14.96
CA HIS A 294 19.20 -0.06 16.19
C HIS A 294 19.89 -0.80 17.35
N ARG A 295 19.79 -2.14 17.47
CA ARG A 295 20.10 -2.87 18.72
C ARG A 295 21.23 -3.91 18.62
N ALA A 296 21.98 -3.97 17.52
CA ALA A 296 23.09 -4.91 17.35
C ALA A 296 24.37 -4.22 16.83
N ALA A 297 25.53 -4.63 17.35
CA ALA A 297 26.83 -4.00 17.11
C ALA A 297 27.62 -4.61 15.93
N HIS A 298 26.94 -5.24 14.97
CA HIS A 298 27.57 -5.87 13.80
C HIS A 298 27.19 -5.14 12.50
N GLU A 299 28.09 -5.20 11.51
CA GLU A 299 28.03 -4.47 10.24
C GLU A 299 26.64 -4.45 9.57
N LEU A 300 25.97 -5.61 9.43
CA LEU A 300 24.66 -5.68 8.77
C LEU A 300 23.55 -4.90 9.50
N ALA A 301 23.62 -4.77 10.83
CA ALA A 301 22.63 -4.01 11.60
C ALA A 301 22.88 -2.49 11.48
N ALA A 302 24.14 -2.07 11.33
CA ALA A 302 24.47 -0.69 10.98
C ALA A 302 23.89 -0.35 9.60
N ARG A 303 24.22 -1.13 8.56
CA ARG A 303 23.71 -0.94 7.19
C ARG A 303 22.18 -0.92 7.11
N ALA A 304 21.51 -1.87 7.77
CA ALA A 304 20.04 -1.90 7.82
C ALA A 304 19.45 -0.67 8.53
N SER A 305 20.09 -0.19 9.60
CA SER A 305 19.65 1.01 10.33
C SER A 305 19.86 2.28 9.50
N ASP A 306 21.04 2.42 8.88
CA ASP A 306 21.39 3.57 8.04
C ASP A 306 20.45 3.66 6.83
N ALA A 307 20.14 2.52 6.18
CA ALA A 307 19.19 2.47 5.07
C ALA A 307 17.75 2.83 5.50
N TYR A 308 17.30 2.36 6.67
CA TYR A 308 15.97 2.64 7.21
C TYR A 308 15.80 4.12 7.59
N GLU A 309 16.78 4.70 8.29
CA GLU A 309 16.75 6.12 8.68
C GLU A 309 17.02 7.07 7.50
N ALA A 310 17.82 6.66 6.50
CA ALA A 310 17.91 7.39 5.23
C ALA A 310 16.58 7.42 4.47
N ALA A 311 15.73 6.39 4.60
CA ALA A 311 14.37 6.43 4.07
C ALA A 311 13.47 7.38 4.88
N ARG A 312 13.67 7.50 6.20
CA ARG A 312 12.95 8.48 7.04
C ARG A 312 13.29 9.92 6.67
N GLU A 313 14.58 10.24 6.48
CA GLU A 313 15.04 11.56 6.02
C GLU A 313 14.49 11.90 4.62
N LYS A 314 14.34 10.91 3.73
CA LYS A 314 13.66 11.08 2.43
C LYS A 314 12.19 11.43 2.59
N VAL A 315 11.45 10.73 3.45
CA VAL A 315 10.03 11.06 3.73
C VAL A 315 9.90 12.47 4.33
N LYS A 316 10.76 12.83 5.29
CA LYS A 316 10.80 14.17 5.89
C LYS A 316 11.09 15.24 4.83
N THR A 317 12.12 15.05 3.99
CA THR A 317 12.46 15.99 2.91
C THR A 317 11.34 16.12 1.88
N PHE A 318 10.72 15.00 1.49
CA PHE A 318 9.65 14.95 0.50
C PHE A 318 8.36 15.67 0.93
N LEU A 319 8.01 15.60 2.22
CA LEU A 319 6.88 16.34 2.79
C LEU A 319 7.23 17.79 3.20
N ASN A 320 8.50 18.18 3.10
CA ASN A 320 9.07 19.39 3.71
C ASN A 320 8.79 19.48 5.24
N ALA A 321 9.00 18.39 5.97
CA ALA A 321 8.98 18.38 7.44
C ALA A 321 10.31 18.91 8.01
N THR A 322 10.31 19.35 9.27
CA THR A 322 11.47 20.00 9.91
C THR A 322 12.44 18.97 10.51
N SER A 323 11.90 17.92 11.13
CA SER A 323 12.64 16.92 11.91
C SER A 323 12.23 15.50 11.49
N VAL A 324 13.18 14.56 11.48
CA VAL A 324 12.87 13.15 11.22
C VAL A 324 12.01 12.52 12.34
N ASN A 325 12.02 13.11 13.54
CA ASN A 325 11.17 12.68 14.66
C ASN A 325 9.69 12.99 14.43
N GLU A 326 9.37 13.87 13.47
CA GLU A 326 8.00 14.12 13.01
C GLU A 326 7.46 12.98 12.12
N ILE A 327 8.31 12.06 11.66
CA ILE A 327 7.95 11.00 10.70
C ILE A 327 7.91 9.63 11.40
N VAL A 328 6.70 9.13 11.61
CA VAL A 328 6.42 7.77 12.09
C VAL A 328 6.06 6.87 10.91
N PHE A 329 6.78 5.75 10.74
CA PHE A 329 6.41 4.71 9.78
C PHE A 329 5.21 3.90 10.28
N VAL A 330 4.27 3.62 9.36
CA VAL A 330 3.04 2.86 9.62
C VAL A 330 2.73 1.97 8.42
N ARG A 331 1.84 0.98 8.55
CA ARG A 331 1.44 0.10 7.41
C ARG A 331 0.70 0.82 6.27
N GLY A 332 0.34 2.08 6.48
CA GLY A 332 -0.32 2.97 5.52
C GLY A 332 -1.23 4.00 6.23
N ALA A 333 -1.85 4.89 5.46
CA ALA A 333 -2.65 6.00 5.98
C ALA A 333 -3.75 5.57 6.97
N THR A 334 -4.40 4.42 6.71
CA THR A 334 -5.41 3.85 7.60
C THR A 334 -4.88 3.58 9.01
N GLU A 335 -3.63 3.16 9.14
CA GLU A 335 -3.01 2.97 10.47
C GLU A 335 -2.62 4.30 11.10
N GLY A 336 -2.05 5.25 10.35
CA GLY A 336 -1.75 6.60 10.86
C GLY A 336 -2.98 7.31 11.44
N ILE A 337 -4.15 7.19 10.78
CA ILE A 337 -5.42 7.74 11.30
C ILE A 337 -5.86 6.99 12.56
N ASN A 338 -5.71 5.66 12.61
CA ASN A 338 -6.06 4.88 13.79
C ASN A 338 -5.13 5.15 14.98
N LEU A 339 -3.84 5.40 14.73
CA LEU A 339 -2.85 5.83 15.72
C LEU A 339 -3.29 7.16 16.35
N VAL A 340 -3.54 8.20 15.55
CA VAL A 340 -3.98 9.51 16.08
C VAL A 340 -5.36 9.40 16.77
N ALA A 341 -6.28 8.58 16.28
CA ALA A 341 -7.58 8.36 16.90
C ALA A 341 -7.50 7.62 18.25
N GLN A 342 -6.64 6.61 18.38
CA GLN A 342 -6.56 5.76 19.58
C GLN A 342 -5.54 6.24 20.62
N SER A 343 -4.56 7.07 20.20
CA SER A 343 -3.64 7.79 21.08
C SER A 343 -4.21 9.16 21.44
N TRP A 344 -3.98 10.18 20.60
CA TRP A 344 -4.38 11.56 20.88
C TRP A 344 -5.90 11.68 21.12
N GLY A 345 -6.71 11.09 20.24
CA GLY A 345 -8.17 11.18 20.31
C GLY A 345 -8.77 10.53 21.56
N ASP A 346 -8.29 9.35 21.93
CA ASP A 346 -8.82 8.63 23.10
C ASP A 346 -8.34 9.23 24.43
N HIS A 347 -7.19 9.91 24.45
CA HIS A 347 -6.76 10.69 25.62
C HIS A 347 -7.51 12.04 25.72
N ASN A 348 -7.52 12.85 24.65
CA ASN A 348 -7.85 14.29 24.73
C ASN A 348 -9.33 14.64 24.53
N LEU A 349 -10.12 13.85 23.81
CA LEU A 349 -11.50 14.22 23.45
C LEU A 349 -12.51 13.81 24.53
N VAL A 350 -13.40 14.71 24.97
CA VAL A 350 -14.38 14.43 26.04
C VAL A 350 -15.84 14.52 25.56
N ALA A 351 -16.75 13.92 26.32
CA ALA A 351 -18.16 13.82 25.95
C ALA A 351 -18.78 15.18 25.60
N GLY A 352 -19.40 15.28 24.42
CA GLY A 352 -19.97 16.50 23.88
C GLY A 352 -19.03 17.42 23.10
N ASP A 353 -17.72 17.10 23.00
CA ASP A 353 -16.83 17.69 21.98
C ASP A 353 -17.23 17.24 20.56
N GLU A 354 -16.75 17.98 19.56
CA GLU A 354 -17.08 17.75 18.15
C GLU A 354 -15.83 17.47 17.30
N ILE A 355 -15.94 16.44 16.44
CA ILE A 355 -15.00 16.13 15.35
C ILE A 355 -15.69 16.54 14.05
N ILE A 356 -15.00 17.31 13.21
CA ILE A 356 -15.43 17.62 11.84
C ILE A 356 -14.68 16.71 10.86
N VAL A 357 -15.41 16.05 9.97
CA VAL A 357 -14.87 15.39 8.75
C VAL A 357 -15.49 16.03 7.50
N SER A 358 -15.01 15.72 6.30
CA SER A 358 -15.66 16.18 5.06
C SER A 358 -16.61 15.14 4.45
N ASN A 359 -17.47 15.57 3.53
CA ASN A 359 -18.26 14.64 2.72
C ASN A 359 -17.40 13.75 1.81
N LEU A 360 -16.17 14.19 1.45
CA LEU A 360 -15.27 13.57 0.47
C LEU A 360 -14.44 12.40 1.03
N GLU A 361 -14.52 12.12 2.33
CA GLU A 361 -13.60 11.21 3.01
C GLU A 361 -13.68 9.76 2.50
N HIS A 362 -12.49 9.16 2.38
CA HIS A 362 -12.32 7.72 2.31
C HIS A 362 -12.68 7.10 3.68
N HIS A 363 -13.23 5.88 3.70
CA HIS A 363 -13.71 5.20 4.91
C HIS A 363 -12.66 5.12 6.04
N ALA A 364 -11.37 5.09 5.71
CA ALA A 364 -10.27 5.16 6.68
C ALA A 364 -10.28 6.44 7.53
N ASN A 365 -10.73 7.57 6.97
CA ASN A 365 -10.87 8.86 7.66
C ASN A 365 -12.31 9.14 8.14
N ILE A 366 -13.13 8.09 8.29
CA ILE A 366 -14.48 8.16 8.87
C ILE A 366 -14.64 7.18 10.03
N VAL A 367 -14.30 5.90 9.80
CA VAL A 367 -14.61 4.81 10.74
C VAL A 367 -13.90 4.96 12.10
N PRO A 368 -12.62 5.36 12.20
CA PRO A 368 -11.96 5.57 13.50
C PRO A 368 -12.65 6.67 14.31
N TRP A 369 -12.95 7.82 13.69
CA TRP A 369 -13.62 8.94 14.33
C TRP A 369 -15.05 8.60 14.76
N LYS A 370 -15.80 7.87 13.93
CA LYS A 370 -17.15 7.43 14.30
C LYS A 370 -17.15 6.45 15.48
N ARG A 371 -16.23 5.47 15.49
CA ARG A 371 -16.06 4.53 16.61
C ARG A 371 -15.67 5.25 17.91
N LEU A 372 -14.76 6.22 17.82
CA LEU A 372 -14.36 7.04 18.97
C LEU A 372 -15.51 7.94 19.47
N ALA A 373 -16.27 8.53 18.55
CA ALA A 373 -17.45 9.32 18.88
C ALA A 373 -18.53 8.51 19.61
N ASP A 374 -18.81 7.29 19.13
CA ASP A 374 -19.75 6.37 19.77
C ASP A 374 -19.24 5.88 21.14
N LYS A 375 -17.93 5.63 21.28
CA LYS A 375 -17.30 5.23 22.55
C LYS A 375 -17.38 6.33 23.63
N LYS A 376 -17.11 7.58 23.25
CA LYS A 376 -16.92 8.69 24.21
C LYS A 376 -18.05 9.73 24.23
N GLY A 377 -19.12 9.55 23.45
CA GLY A 377 -20.22 10.52 23.36
C GLY A 377 -19.83 11.82 22.66
N LEU A 378 -18.94 11.75 21.66
CA LEU A 378 -18.55 12.90 20.83
C LEU A 378 -19.57 13.08 19.70
N LYS A 379 -19.56 14.26 19.06
CA LYS A 379 -20.37 14.51 17.86
C LYS A 379 -19.50 14.51 16.60
N LEU A 380 -19.88 13.71 15.62
CA LEU A 380 -19.32 13.80 14.27
C LEU A 380 -20.14 14.81 13.45
N ARG A 381 -19.49 15.84 12.93
CA ARG A 381 -20.03 16.87 12.02
C ARG A 381 -19.40 16.66 10.63
N VAL A 382 -20.09 17.03 9.56
CA VAL A 382 -19.64 16.78 8.18
C VAL A 382 -19.66 18.06 7.35
N ILE A 383 -18.54 18.40 6.70
CA ILE A 383 -18.42 19.52 5.75
C ILE A 383 -19.12 19.12 4.43
N PRO A 384 -20.17 19.85 4.00
CA PRO A 384 -20.88 19.52 2.77
C PRO A 384 -20.11 19.94 1.52
N VAL A 385 -20.54 19.36 0.39
CA VAL A 385 -20.08 19.71 -0.95
C VAL A 385 -21.23 20.18 -1.83
N ASP A 386 -20.91 20.95 -2.87
CA ASP A 386 -21.81 21.26 -3.98
C ASP A 386 -22.01 20.04 -4.92
N ASP A 387 -22.72 20.25 -6.04
CA ASP A 387 -23.04 19.21 -7.01
C ASP A 387 -21.90 18.93 -8.03
N ASP A 388 -20.85 19.75 -8.05
CA ASP A 388 -19.58 19.47 -8.73
C ASP A 388 -18.63 18.64 -7.85
N GLY A 389 -18.86 18.63 -6.53
CA GLY A 389 -18.08 17.91 -5.53
C GLY A 389 -16.97 18.76 -4.90
N GLN A 390 -17.11 20.08 -4.89
CA GLN A 390 -16.20 21.02 -4.21
C GLN A 390 -16.66 21.35 -2.78
N ILE A 391 -15.70 21.67 -1.90
CA ILE A 391 -15.95 21.94 -0.47
C ILE A 391 -16.60 23.31 -0.27
N LEU A 392 -17.75 23.32 0.41
CA LEU A 392 -18.46 24.56 0.78
C LEU A 392 -17.84 25.19 2.03
N LEU A 393 -16.83 26.04 1.82
CA LEU A 393 -16.12 26.74 2.91
C LEU A 393 -17.03 27.59 3.80
N ASP A 394 -18.06 28.23 3.23
CA ASP A 394 -19.03 29.03 4.00
C ASP A 394 -19.90 28.17 4.93
N GLU A 395 -20.18 26.91 4.57
CA GLU A 395 -20.85 25.97 5.48
C GLU A 395 -19.89 25.40 6.52
N TYR A 396 -18.63 25.12 6.14
CA TYR A 396 -17.59 24.73 7.08
C TYR A 396 -17.38 25.79 8.19
N ALA A 397 -17.36 27.07 7.83
CA ALA A 397 -17.28 28.17 8.79
C ALA A 397 -18.40 28.14 9.85
N LYS A 398 -19.59 27.64 9.50
CA LYS A 398 -20.75 27.50 10.42
C LYS A 398 -20.70 26.22 11.28
N LEU A 399 -19.81 25.27 10.96
CA LEU A 399 -19.58 24.07 11.77
C LEU A 399 -18.60 24.34 12.91
N LEU A 400 -17.59 25.18 12.68
CA LEU A 400 -16.55 25.55 13.64
C LEU A 400 -17.14 26.27 14.86
N ASN A 401 -16.82 25.79 16.06
CA ASN A 401 -17.30 26.35 17.32
C ASN A 401 -16.39 25.93 18.50
N PRO A 402 -16.52 26.50 19.71
CA PRO A 402 -15.64 26.18 20.85
C PRO A 402 -15.66 24.73 21.36
N LYS A 403 -16.53 23.86 20.81
CA LYS A 403 -16.52 22.41 21.06
C LYS A 403 -15.81 21.61 19.96
N THR A 404 -15.49 22.21 18.82
CA THR A 404 -14.65 21.57 17.81
C THR A 404 -13.25 21.33 18.40
N ARG A 405 -12.79 20.08 18.38
CA ARG A 405 -11.44 19.70 18.83
C ARG A 405 -10.56 19.18 17.71
N LEU A 406 -11.17 18.61 16.67
CA LEU A 406 -10.47 17.98 15.56
C LEU A 406 -11.20 18.27 14.25
N VAL A 407 -10.44 18.62 13.22
CA VAL A 407 -10.88 18.61 11.82
C VAL A 407 -10.02 17.60 11.07
N ALA A 408 -10.62 16.50 10.60
CA ALA A 408 -9.91 15.44 9.88
C ALA A 408 -10.46 15.34 8.45
N PHE A 409 -9.64 15.69 7.45
CA PHE A 409 -10.13 15.81 6.07
C PHE A 409 -9.12 15.35 5.02
N THR A 410 -9.59 14.95 3.84
CA THR A 410 -8.71 14.54 2.73
C THR A 410 -8.22 15.73 1.91
N GLN A 411 -6.94 15.71 1.54
CA GLN A 411 -6.37 16.71 0.63
C GLN A 411 -6.84 16.51 -0.82
N VAL A 412 -7.03 15.25 -1.23
CA VAL A 412 -7.45 14.88 -2.60
C VAL A 412 -8.39 13.67 -2.53
N SER A 413 -9.66 13.85 -2.94
CA SER A 413 -10.67 12.79 -2.86
C SER A 413 -10.33 11.59 -3.76
N ASN A 414 -10.29 10.38 -3.19
CA ASN A 414 -10.02 9.15 -3.94
C ASN A 414 -11.13 8.73 -4.92
N ALA A 415 -12.33 9.31 -4.80
CA ALA A 415 -13.49 8.98 -5.61
C ALA A 415 -13.76 10.03 -6.68
N LEU A 416 -13.69 11.32 -6.32
CA LEU A 416 -13.97 12.44 -7.22
C LEU A 416 -12.71 13.10 -7.81
N GLY A 417 -11.54 12.89 -7.20
CA GLY A 417 -10.31 13.61 -7.53
C GLY A 417 -10.25 15.05 -7.01
N THR A 418 -11.33 15.60 -6.43
CA THR A 418 -11.38 16.98 -5.89
C THR A 418 -10.15 17.28 -5.02
N VAL A 419 -9.38 18.31 -5.37
CA VAL A 419 -8.36 18.89 -4.51
C VAL A 419 -9.07 19.83 -3.53
N THR A 420 -8.92 19.62 -2.22
CA THR A 420 -9.56 20.48 -1.22
C THR A 420 -8.74 21.74 -0.98
N PRO A 421 -9.36 22.87 -0.54
CA PRO A 421 -8.65 24.11 -0.19
C PRO A 421 -7.93 23.97 1.17
N ALA A 422 -7.04 22.98 1.28
CA ALA A 422 -6.54 22.44 2.53
C ALA A 422 -5.96 23.49 3.49
N LYS A 423 -5.14 24.43 2.98
CA LYS A 423 -4.55 25.50 3.78
C LYS A 423 -5.59 26.35 4.50
N LYS A 424 -6.65 26.79 3.78
CA LYS A 424 -7.78 27.53 4.37
C LYS A 424 -8.53 26.71 5.41
N ILE A 425 -8.68 25.40 5.17
CA ILE A 425 -9.33 24.50 6.11
C ILE A 425 -8.54 24.42 7.42
N VAL A 426 -7.21 24.34 7.35
CA VAL A 426 -6.29 24.35 8.50
C VAL A 426 -6.34 25.70 9.23
N GLU A 427 -6.15 26.81 8.51
CA GLU A 427 -6.17 28.18 9.06
C GLU A 427 -7.46 28.46 9.86
N MET A 428 -8.62 28.05 9.32
CA MET A 428 -9.91 28.19 9.99
C MET A 428 -10.07 27.25 11.20
N ALA A 429 -9.58 26.00 11.11
CA ALA A 429 -9.61 25.05 12.23
C ALA A 429 -8.78 25.52 13.42
N HIS A 430 -7.55 25.97 13.15
CA HIS A 430 -6.63 26.52 14.16
C HIS A 430 -7.20 27.79 14.79
N SER A 431 -7.85 28.66 14.00
CA SER A 431 -8.56 29.84 14.50
C SER A 431 -9.73 29.51 15.43
N ALA A 432 -10.30 28.30 15.35
CA ALA A 432 -11.31 27.79 16.28
C ALA A 432 -10.72 27.00 17.47
N GLY A 433 -9.39 26.85 17.54
CA GLY A 433 -8.70 26.05 18.56
C GLY A 433 -8.77 24.53 18.33
N ALA A 434 -9.14 24.08 17.12
CA ALA A 434 -9.19 22.67 16.77
C ALA A 434 -7.87 22.18 16.16
N LYS A 435 -7.47 20.94 16.47
CA LYS A 435 -6.35 20.24 15.83
C LYS A 435 -6.74 19.73 14.44
N VAL A 436 -5.76 19.48 13.57
CA VAL A 436 -5.99 19.13 12.16
C VAL A 436 -5.24 17.88 11.71
N LEU A 437 -5.97 16.90 11.17
CA LEU A 437 -5.40 15.75 10.45
C LEU A 437 -5.74 15.82 8.95
N ILE A 438 -4.74 15.62 8.10
CA ILE A 438 -4.90 15.53 6.65
C ILE A 438 -4.72 14.09 6.15
N ASP A 439 -5.74 13.52 5.49
CA ASP A 439 -5.57 12.32 4.65
C ASP A 439 -4.97 12.74 3.31
N GLY A 440 -3.64 12.66 3.24
CA GLY A 440 -2.81 12.93 2.06
C GLY A 440 -2.58 11.70 1.17
N ALA A 441 -3.30 10.58 1.39
CA ALA A 441 -3.07 9.32 0.68
C ALA A 441 -3.45 9.33 -0.82
N GLN A 442 -3.72 10.49 -1.42
CA GLN A 442 -3.75 10.70 -2.87
C GLN A 442 -3.02 12.00 -3.28
N SER A 443 -2.74 12.94 -2.38
CA SER A 443 -2.06 14.19 -2.76
C SER A 443 -0.59 13.95 -3.08
N VAL A 444 0.09 13.14 -2.26
CA VAL A 444 1.54 12.87 -2.39
C VAL A 444 1.96 12.36 -3.77
N SER A 445 1.08 11.66 -4.49
CA SER A 445 1.37 11.09 -5.82
C SER A 445 1.08 12.05 -6.99
N HIS A 446 0.31 13.12 -6.76
CA HIS A 446 -0.25 13.96 -7.83
C HIS A 446 0.11 15.46 -7.69
N MET A 447 0.60 15.91 -6.53
CA MET A 447 0.95 17.31 -6.27
C MET A 447 2.02 17.43 -5.18
N LYS A 448 2.78 18.54 -5.16
CA LYS A 448 3.67 18.85 -4.04
C LYS A 448 2.86 18.95 -2.74
N VAL A 449 3.34 18.29 -1.69
CA VAL A 449 2.85 18.44 -0.30
C VAL A 449 3.94 19.15 0.50
N ASP A 450 3.55 20.15 1.28
CA ASP A 450 4.47 20.97 2.08
C ASP A 450 3.84 21.17 3.45
N VAL A 451 4.28 20.39 4.46
CA VAL A 451 3.65 20.40 5.79
C VAL A 451 3.97 21.66 6.59
N GLN A 452 5.03 22.39 6.25
CA GLN A 452 5.30 23.70 6.83
C GLN A 452 4.33 24.76 6.29
N ASP A 453 4.08 24.81 4.97
CA ASP A 453 3.12 25.77 4.40
C ASP A 453 1.65 25.43 4.70
N LEU A 454 1.31 24.15 4.72
CA LEU A 454 -0.04 23.66 5.07
C LEU A 454 -0.32 23.70 6.58
N ASN A 455 0.72 23.64 7.41
CA ASN A 455 0.67 23.67 8.87
C ASN A 455 -0.30 22.67 9.57
N PRO A 456 -0.58 21.44 9.08
CA PRO A 456 -1.45 20.52 9.80
C PRO A 456 -0.82 20.09 11.14
N ASP A 457 -1.60 19.51 12.04
CA ASP A 457 -1.04 18.85 13.23
C ASP A 457 -0.56 17.43 12.91
N TRP A 458 -1.24 16.76 11.97
CA TRP A 458 -0.82 15.49 11.37
C TRP A 458 -1.15 15.41 9.87
N LEU A 459 -0.35 14.66 9.10
CA LEU A 459 -0.66 14.26 7.72
C LEU A 459 -0.29 12.80 7.50
N VAL A 460 -1.14 12.04 6.81
CA VAL A 460 -0.91 10.61 6.54
C VAL A 460 -0.85 10.29 5.05
N PHE A 461 -0.06 9.27 4.67
CA PHE A 461 -0.12 8.68 3.33
C PHE A 461 0.24 7.17 3.33
N SER A 462 0.03 6.51 2.19
CA SER A 462 0.39 5.09 1.96
C SER A 462 1.40 4.96 0.83
N GLY A 463 2.48 4.19 1.04
CA GLY A 463 3.55 4.00 0.06
C GLY A 463 3.09 3.36 -1.26
N HIS A 464 2.11 2.44 -1.19
CA HIS A 464 1.57 1.74 -2.36
C HIS A 464 0.76 2.62 -3.35
N LYS A 465 0.60 3.91 -3.05
CA LYS A 465 0.07 4.92 -3.97
C LYS A 465 1.12 5.95 -4.41
N LEU A 466 2.25 6.00 -3.71
CA LEU A 466 3.43 6.78 -4.07
C LEU A 466 4.46 5.86 -4.77
N PHE A 467 3.99 4.95 -5.64
CA PHE A 467 4.81 4.03 -6.45
C PHE A 467 5.71 3.05 -5.66
N GLY A 468 5.62 3.07 -4.33
CA GLY A 468 6.35 2.22 -3.40
C GLY A 468 5.59 0.96 -2.97
N PRO A 469 6.08 0.25 -1.93
CA PRO A 469 5.57 -1.05 -1.54
C PRO A 469 4.20 -1.03 -0.82
N THR A 470 3.60 -2.21 -0.68
CA THR A 470 2.43 -2.45 0.18
C THR A 470 2.85 -2.62 1.64
N GLY A 471 1.94 -2.36 2.60
CA GLY A 471 2.27 -2.56 4.02
C GLY A 471 3.23 -1.52 4.61
N ILE A 472 3.39 -0.38 3.93
CA ILE A 472 4.17 0.77 4.39
C ILE A 472 3.49 2.10 3.99
N GLY A 473 3.81 3.14 4.75
CA GLY A 473 3.39 4.53 4.62
C GLY A 473 3.94 5.32 5.80
N ALA A 474 3.54 6.58 5.94
CA ALA A 474 3.97 7.40 7.06
C ALA A 474 2.84 8.27 7.62
N LEU A 475 2.98 8.58 8.90
CA LEU A 475 2.33 9.64 9.63
C LEU A 475 3.38 10.75 9.87
N TYR A 476 3.18 11.90 9.25
CA TYR A 476 3.73 13.15 9.75
C TYR A 476 2.92 13.61 10.97
N GLY A 477 3.60 14.07 12.01
CA GLY A 477 3.00 14.80 13.12
C GLY A 477 4.01 15.71 13.80
N LYS A 478 3.58 16.88 14.29
CA LYS A 478 4.46 17.84 14.98
C LYS A 478 5.16 17.19 16.17
N GLU A 479 6.49 17.36 16.28
CA GLU A 479 7.33 16.59 17.21
C GLU A 479 6.87 16.71 18.67
N ASP A 480 6.55 17.92 19.16
CA ASP A 480 6.05 18.12 20.52
C ASP A 480 4.74 17.36 20.76
N LEU A 481 3.79 17.44 19.81
CA LEU A 481 2.48 16.80 19.88
C LEU A 481 2.58 15.26 19.82
N LEU A 482 3.53 14.71 19.05
CA LEU A 482 3.84 13.28 19.09
C LEU A 482 4.50 12.85 20.41
N ASN A 483 5.19 13.76 21.11
CA ASN A 483 5.78 13.50 22.43
C ASN A 483 4.79 13.71 23.60
N GLU A 484 3.69 14.44 23.40
CA GLU A 484 2.51 14.49 24.29
C GLU A 484 1.59 13.25 24.15
N MET A 485 1.67 12.55 23.01
CA MET A 485 0.78 11.44 22.67
C MET A 485 1.13 10.12 23.36
N GLU A 486 0.11 9.44 23.92
CA GLU A 486 0.21 8.10 24.50
C GLU A 486 0.62 7.04 23.45
N PRO A 487 1.35 5.97 23.79
CA PRO A 487 1.70 4.93 22.83
C PRO A 487 0.48 4.20 22.24
N TYR A 488 0.50 3.97 20.92
CA TYR A 488 -0.59 3.29 20.20
C TYR A 488 -0.47 1.75 20.23
N GLN A 489 0.74 1.24 20.04
CA GLN A 489 1.07 -0.18 20.16
C GLN A 489 2.25 -0.30 21.15
N ALA A 490 2.30 -1.38 21.92
CA ALA A 490 3.32 -1.60 22.95
C ALA A 490 4.09 -2.90 22.70
N GLY A 491 5.39 -2.90 22.96
CA GLY A 491 6.27 -4.04 22.71
C GLY A 491 7.74 -3.64 22.71
N GLY A 492 8.58 -4.40 22.00
CA GLY A 492 9.98 -4.03 21.77
C GLY A 492 10.12 -2.74 20.96
N ASN A 493 11.37 -2.29 20.79
CA ASN A 493 11.78 -1.07 20.07
C ASN A 493 11.30 0.28 20.67
N MET A 494 10.04 0.40 21.06
CA MET A 494 9.42 1.64 21.57
C MET A 494 9.69 1.98 23.04
N ILE A 495 10.31 1.06 23.79
CA ILE A 495 10.66 1.21 25.21
C ILE A 495 12.15 1.52 25.37
N GLN A 496 12.44 2.56 26.17
CA GLN A 496 13.78 2.98 26.61
C GLN A 496 14.24 2.18 27.84
N ASP A 497 13.36 1.96 28.82
CA ASP A 497 13.64 1.26 30.07
C ASP A 497 12.38 0.51 30.56
N VAL A 498 12.55 -0.68 31.13
CA VAL A 498 11.45 -1.59 31.51
C VAL A 498 11.74 -2.33 32.81
N THR A 499 10.82 -2.21 33.76
CA THR A 499 10.75 -2.99 35.00
C THR A 499 9.34 -3.58 35.14
N PHE A 500 9.03 -4.27 36.24
CA PHE A 500 7.65 -4.70 36.50
C PHE A 500 6.79 -3.57 37.12
N GLU A 501 7.44 -2.51 37.59
CA GLU A 501 6.88 -1.39 38.34
C GLU A 501 6.72 -0.12 37.48
N GLU A 502 7.61 0.09 36.51
CA GLU A 502 7.69 1.29 35.66
C GLU A 502 8.12 0.92 34.22
N ILE A 503 7.53 1.59 33.22
CA ILE A 503 7.91 1.52 31.81
C ILE A 503 8.21 2.94 31.33
N LYS A 504 9.40 3.18 30.77
CA LYS A 504 9.79 4.47 30.18
C LYS A 504 9.84 4.35 28.66
N TYR A 505 8.96 5.07 27.98
CA TYR A 505 8.88 5.07 26.51
C TYR A 505 9.94 5.98 25.88
N HIS A 506 10.37 5.63 24.66
CA HIS A 506 11.13 6.56 23.83
C HIS A 506 10.30 7.80 23.44
N LYS A 507 10.98 8.78 22.86
CA LYS A 507 10.36 9.89 22.12
C LYS A 507 9.82 9.40 20.76
N ALA A 508 9.10 10.28 20.07
CA ALA A 508 8.87 10.14 18.63
C ALA A 508 10.23 10.06 17.88
N PRO A 509 10.35 9.25 16.81
CA PRO A 509 9.28 8.44 16.20
C PRO A 509 9.12 7.07 16.88
N ASN A 510 10.19 6.52 17.48
CA ASN A 510 10.26 5.16 18.02
C ASN A 510 9.15 4.81 19.03
N ARG A 511 8.60 5.79 19.78
CA ARG A 511 7.41 5.62 20.64
C ARG A 511 6.26 4.87 19.98
N PHE A 512 6.10 5.01 18.66
CA PHE A 512 4.99 4.46 17.90
C PHE A 512 5.37 3.26 17.01
N GLU A 513 6.67 2.98 16.87
CA GLU A 513 7.21 1.90 16.03
C GLU A 513 7.51 0.66 16.88
N ALA A 514 6.45 0.06 17.43
CA ALA A 514 6.52 -1.08 18.32
C ALA A 514 6.88 -2.39 17.58
N GLY A 515 7.82 -3.15 18.15
CA GLY A 515 8.33 -4.39 17.56
C GLY A 515 9.37 -4.17 16.45
N THR A 516 9.59 -5.18 15.61
CA THR A 516 10.40 -5.04 14.40
C THR A 516 9.56 -4.39 13.30
N GLY A 517 9.97 -3.21 12.82
CA GLY A 517 9.28 -2.48 11.77
C GLY A 517 9.39 -3.16 10.38
N ASN A 518 8.64 -2.64 9.41
CA ASN A 518 8.70 -3.12 8.03
C ASN A 518 9.90 -2.50 7.27
N ILE A 519 11.10 -2.96 7.62
CA ILE A 519 12.40 -2.34 7.25
C ILE A 519 12.57 -2.28 5.72
N ALA A 520 12.43 -3.41 5.02
CA ALA A 520 12.66 -3.50 3.58
C ALA A 520 11.71 -2.61 2.78
N ASP A 521 10.43 -2.55 3.17
CA ASP A 521 9.43 -1.74 2.47
C ASP A 521 9.57 -0.24 2.78
N ALA A 522 10.05 0.14 3.97
CA ALA A 522 10.42 1.52 4.27
C ALA A 522 11.58 2.00 3.37
N ILE A 523 12.60 1.14 3.20
CA ILE A 523 13.72 1.39 2.29
C ILE A 523 13.24 1.47 0.82
N GLY A 524 12.31 0.58 0.42
CA GLY A 524 11.65 0.62 -0.89
C GLY A 524 10.78 1.87 -1.11
N LEU A 525 10.13 2.38 -0.07
CA LEU A 525 9.42 3.67 -0.10
C LEU A 525 10.40 4.84 -0.29
N GLY A 526 11.57 4.79 0.34
CA GLY A 526 12.66 5.74 0.08
C GLY A 526 13.06 5.79 -1.40
N ALA A 527 13.23 4.62 -2.04
CA ALA A 527 13.53 4.54 -3.48
C ALA A 527 12.38 5.02 -4.39
N ALA A 528 11.12 4.89 -3.93
CA ALA A 528 9.97 5.41 -4.67
C ALA A 528 9.90 6.94 -4.59
N ILE A 529 10.23 7.51 -3.44
CA ILE A 529 10.38 8.96 -3.23
C ILE A 529 11.53 9.50 -4.08
N ASP A 530 12.68 8.83 -4.15
CA ASP A 530 13.79 9.22 -5.04
C ASP A 530 13.31 9.28 -6.51
N TYR A 531 12.56 8.28 -6.95
CA TYR A 531 12.06 8.17 -8.32
C TYR A 531 11.09 9.30 -8.68
N VAL A 532 10.10 9.57 -7.83
CA VAL A 532 9.14 10.69 -8.01
C VAL A 532 9.84 12.05 -7.94
N THR A 533 10.80 12.21 -7.02
CA THR A 533 11.57 13.46 -6.87
C THR A 533 12.45 13.72 -8.08
N LYS A 534 13.06 12.67 -8.66
CA LYS A 534 13.88 12.73 -9.88
C LYS A 534 13.07 13.12 -11.13
N LEU A 535 11.81 12.70 -11.22
CA LEU A 535 10.89 13.11 -12.31
C LEU A 535 10.35 14.54 -12.09
N GLY A 536 10.27 15.00 -10.84
CA GLY A 536 9.72 16.29 -10.45
C GLY A 536 8.20 16.25 -10.30
N ILE A 537 7.72 16.41 -9.06
CA ILE A 537 6.28 16.32 -8.74
C ILE A 537 5.43 17.36 -9.48
N ASP A 538 5.98 18.55 -9.77
CA ASP A 538 5.28 19.59 -10.53
C ASP A 538 5.14 19.24 -12.02
N ALA A 539 6.12 18.53 -12.61
CA ALA A 539 6.06 18.05 -13.99
C ALA A 539 5.09 16.86 -14.13
N ILE A 540 5.09 15.96 -13.13
CA ILE A 540 4.07 14.91 -12.96
C ILE A 540 2.67 15.53 -12.91
N GLY A 541 2.44 16.52 -12.04
CA GLY A 541 1.15 17.19 -11.89
C GLY A 541 0.68 17.87 -13.17
N GLN A 542 1.57 18.55 -13.90
CA GLN A 542 1.26 19.15 -15.20
C GLN A 542 0.87 18.11 -16.26
N TYR A 543 1.62 17.01 -16.38
CA TYR A 543 1.34 15.97 -17.35
C TYR A 543 0.04 15.21 -17.04
N GLU A 544 -0.20 14.89 -15.76
CA GLU A 544 -1.44 14.25 -15.33
C GLU A 544 -2.66 15.16 -15.48
N HIS A 545 -2.50 16.48 -15.32
CA HIS A 545 -3.56 17.45 -15.60
C HIS A 545 -3.89 17.50 -17.10
N TYR A 546 -2.88 17.51 -17.99
CA TYR A 546 -3.08 17.41 -19.43
C TYR A 546 -3.84 16.12 -19.85
N LEU A 547 -3.44 14.96 -19.31
CA LEU A 547 -4.16 13.71 -19.56
C LEU A 547 -5.59 13.73 -19.01
N LEU A 548 -5.80 14.34 -17.85
CA LEU A 548 -7.11 14.52 -17.26
C LEU A 548 -8.02 15.38 -18.15
N GLU A 549 -7.55 16.52 -18.65
CA GLU A 549 -8.33 17.36 -19.56
C GLU A 549 -8.69 16.63 -20.86
N TYR A 550 -7.71 15.94 -21.45
CA TYR A 550 -7.88 15.13 -22.66
C TYR A 550 -8.97 14.05 -22.49
N ALA A 551 -8.85 13.24 -21.43
CA ALA A 551 -9.82 12.20 -21.11
C ALA A 551 -11.19 12.77 -20.70
N THR A 552 -11.23 13.91 -19.99
CA THR A 552 -12.48 14.60 -19.59
C THR A 552 -13.25 15.09 -20.81
N LYS A 553 -12.56 15.66 -21.79
CA LYS A 553 -13.17 16.11 -23.04
C LYS A 553 -13.82 14.94 -23.77
N LEU A 554 -13.06 13.88 -24.05
CA LEU A 554 -13.54 12.71 -24.79
C LEU A 554 -14.66 11.97 -24.05
N LEU A 555 -14.65 11.92 -22.71
CA LEU A 555 -15.75 11.35 -21.91
C LEU A 555 -17.07 12.14 -22.06
N LYS A 556 -17.01 13.48 -22.15
CA LYS A 556 -18.18 14.34 -22.32
C LYS A 556 -18.83 14.20 -23.70
N GLU A 557 -18.10 13.71 -24.70
CA GLU A 557 -18.60 13.47 -26.06
C GLU A 557 -19.44 12.17 -26.18
N ILE A 558 -19.37 11.25 -25.20
CA ILE A 558 -20.05 9.94 -25.25
C ILE A 558 -21.51 10.04 -24.74
N PRO A 559 -22.54 9.73 -25.56
CA PRO A 559 -23.94 9.89 -25.19
C PRO A 559 -24.36 9.12 -23.94
N GLY A 560 -24.77 9.85 -22.90
CA GLY A 560 -25.21 9.27 -21.63
C GLY A 560 -24.08 8.79 -20.72
N VAL A 561 -22.84 9.26 -20.89
CA VAL A 561 -21.89 9.35 -19.77
C VAL A 561 -22.36 10.45 -18.81
N ARG A 562 -22.40 10.15 -17.52
CA ARG A 562 -22.47 11.14 -16.44
C ARG A 562 -21.16 11.09 -15.67
N LEU A 563 -20.38 12.16 -15.71
CA LEU A 563 -19.23 12.34 -14.81
C LEU A 563 -19.74 12.58 -13.38
N ILE A 564 -18.99 12.10 -12.39
CA ILE A 564 -19.28 12.23 -10.97
C ILE A 564 -18.03 12.80 -10.31
N GLY A 565 -18.07 14.09 -9.94
CA GLY A 565 -16.89 14.87 -9.57
C GLY A 565 -16.38 15.69 -10.75
N THR A 566 -16.92 16.90 -10.89
CA THR A 566 -16.58 17.87 -11.95
C THR A 566 -15.95 19.16 -11.41
N ALA A 567 -15.64 19.17 -10.11
CA ALA A 567 -14.73 20.06 -9.41
C ALA A 567 -13.60 20.62 -10.30
N LYS A 568 -13.45 21.95 -10.32
CA LYS A 568 -12.44 22.68 -11.10
C LYS A 568 -11.01 22.19 -10.84
N ASP A 569 -10.58 22.27 -9.58
CA ASP A 569 -9.24 21.91 -9.16
C ASP A 569 -9.25 20.44 -8.71
N LYS A 570 -8.64 19.56 -9.52
CA LYS A 570 -8.89 18.12 -9.49
C LYS A 570 -7.68 17.29 -9.93
N ALA A 571 -7.36 16.24 -9.19
CA ALA A 571 -6.41 15.21 -9.58
C ALA A 571 -6.98 14.30 -10.69
N SER A 572 -6.12 13.44 -11.23
CA SER A 572 -6.27 12.55 -12.39
C SER A 572 -7.27 11.38 -12.24
N VAL A 573 -8.26 11.52 -11.36
CA VAL A 573 -9.37 10.57 -11.15
C VAL A 573 -10.58 10.96 -12.00
N LEU A 574 -11.29 9.98 -12.56
CA LEU A 574 -12.44 10.17 -13.46
C LEU A 574 -13.58 9.21 -13.11
N SER A 575 -14.30 9.45 -12.01
CA SER A 575 -15.53 8.71 -11.70
C SER A 575 -16.65 9.03 -12.70
N PHE A 576 -17.33 8.01 -13.21
CA PHE A 576 -18.49 8.17 -14.09
C PHE A 576 -19.49 7.00 -14.00
N ASN A 577 -20.66 7.21 -14.58
CA ASN A 577 -21.65 6.17 -14.88
C ASN A 577 -22.04 6.22 -16.37
N LEU A 578 -22.39 5.08 -16.95
CA LEU A 578 -22.81 4.97 -18.36
C LEU A 578 -24.29 4.56 -18.43
N GLN A 579 -25.17 5.49 -18.84
CA GLN A 579 -26.62 5.26 -18.91
C GLN A 579 -26.94 4.01 -19.74
N GLY A 580 -27.69 3.09 -19.13
CA GLY A 580 -28.12 1.82 -19.70
C GLY A 580 -27.30 0.59 -19.29
N TYR A 581 -26.11 0.77 -18.70
CA TYR A 581 -25.20 -0.31 -18.31
C TYR A 581 -24.99 -0.29 -16.80
N SER A 582 -24.79 -1.46 -16.18
CA SER A 582 -24.22 -1.49 -14.82
C SER A 582 -22.73 -1.12 -14.89
N ASN A 583 -22.19 -0.57 -13.80
CA ASN A 583 -20.77 -0.22 -13.75
C ASN A 583 -19.89 -1.47 -13.99
N ASP A 584 -20.32 -2.64 -13.52
CA ASP A 584 -19.60 -3.91 -13.71
C ASP A 584 -19.64 -4.41 -15.16
N GLN A 585 -20.72 -4.15 -15.91
CA GLN A 585 -20.75 -4.42 -17.36
C GLN A 585 -19.73 -3.54 -18.11
N VAL A 586 -19.58 -2.28 -17.70
CA VAL A 586 -18.56 -1.37 -18.26
C VAL A 586 -17.15 -1.85 -17.89
N GLY A 587 -16.91 -2.21 -16.62
CA GLY A 587 -15.63 -2.75 -16.15
C GLY A 587 -15.24 -4.06 -16.85
N GLN A 588 -16.19 -4.98 -17.05
CA GLN A 588 -15.95 -6.23 -17.79
C GLN A 588 -15.64 -6.00 -19.27
N ALA A 589 -16.25 -5.00 -19.91
CA ALA A 589 -15.95 -4.65 -21.30
C ALA A 589 -14.55 -4.01 -21.44
N LEU A 590 -14.21 -3.10 -20.53
CA LEU A 590 -12.88 -2.48 -20.46
C LEU A 590 -11.78 -3.52 -20.22
N ASN A 591 -11.99 -4.45 -19.27
CA ASN A 591 -11.05 -5.52 -18.98
C ASN A 591 -10.77 -6.42 -20.21
N LYS A 592 -11.77 -6.69 -21.07
CA LYS A 592 -11.58 -7.47 -22.32
C LYS A 592 -10.65 -6.79 -23.33
N GLU A 593 -10.59 -5.46 -23.32
CA GLU A 593 -9.66 -4.66 -24.14
C GLU A 593 -8.35 -4.33 -23.40
N GLY A 594 -8.06 -5.00 -22.28
CA GLY A 594 -6.84 -4.80 -21.48
C GLY A 594 -6.87 -3.62 -20.51
N VAL A 595 -8.01 -2.91 -20.40
CA VAL A 595 -8.16 -1.70 -19.60
C VAL A 595 -8.65 -2.02 -18.19
N ALA A 596 -7.73 -1.94 -17.21
CA ALA A 596 -8.01 -2.17 -15.81
C ALA A 596 -8.53 -0.90 -15.12
N VAL A 597 -9.82 -0.88 -14.77
CA VAL A 597 -10.48 0.15 -13.96
C VAL A 597 -11.17 -0.48 -12.76
N ARG A 598 -11.45 0.30 -11.71
CA ARG A 598 -12.26 -0.16 -10.57
C ARG A 598 -13.72 0.24 -10.70
N THR A 599 -14.61 -0.68 -10.36
CA THR A 599 -16.05 -0.43 -10.19
C THR A 599 -16.42 -0.49 -8.71
N GLY A 600 -17.57 0.09 -8.35
CA GLY A 600 -18.12 -0.04 -7.00
C GLY A 600 -18.09 1.27 -6.20
N HIS A 601 -17.93 1.14 -4.89
CA HIS A 601 -18.09 2.23 -3.91
C HIS A 601 -16.80 3.02 -3.62
N HIS A 602 -15.63 2.56 -4.09
CA HIS A 602 -14.29 3.14 -3.84
C HIS A 602 -13.97 3.42 -2.36
N CYS A 603 -14.60 2.71 -1.43
CA CYS A 603 -14.55 2.99 0.01
C CYS A 603 -14.88 4.47 0.35
N ALA A 604 -15.86 5.04 -0.37
CA ALA A 604 -16.26 6.45 -0.31
C ALA A 604 -17.79 6.60 -0.47
N GLN A 605 -18.57 5.68 0.12
CA GLN A 605 -20.04 5.64 0.00
C GLN A 605 -20.76 6.98 0.32
N PRO A 606 -20.36 7.78 1.35
CA PRO A 606 -21.06 9.02 1.67
C PRO A 606 -21.01 10.08 0.56
N ILE A 607 -19.87 10.24 -0.12
CA ILE A 607 -19.80 11.18 -1.26
C ILE A 607 -20.60 10.67 -2.44
N LEU A 608 -20.48 9.40 -2.81
CA LEU A 608 -21.24 8.85 -3.95
C LEU A 608 -22.75 9.04 -3.75
N ARG A 609 -23.26 8.77 -2.53
CA ARG A 609 -24.66 9.02 -2.16
C ARG A 609 -25.06 10.49 -2.26
N ARG A 610 -24.19 11.42 -1.83
CA ARG A 610 -24.39 12.87 -2.01
C ARG A 610 -24.45 13.28 -3.49
N MET A 611 -23.74 12.58 -4.38
CA MET A 611 -23.83 12.76 -5.84
C MET A 611 -25.02 12.00 -6.49
N GLY A 612 -25.83 11.30 -5.69
CA GLY A 612 -27.02 10.57 -6.14
C GLY A 612 -26.72 9.22 -6.80
N VAL A 613 -25.62 8.55 -6.45
CA VAL A 613 -25.25 7.23 -6.99
C VAL A 613 -24.71 6.31 -5.88
N GLU A 614 -24.95 5.00 -5.95
CA GLU A 614 -24.29 4.06 -5.03
C GLU A 614 -22.86 3.73 -5.46
N THR A 615 -22.63 3.54 -6.76
CA THR A 615 -21.35 3.09 -7.32
C THR A 615 -21.02 3.83 -8.61
N THR A 616 -19.73 3.91 -8.95
CA THR A 616 -19.22 4.44 -10.23
C THR A 616 -18.23 3.48 -10.87
N VAL A 617 -17.95 3.68 -12.16
CA VAL A 617 -16.69 3.25 -12.79
C VAL A 617 -15.66 4.35 -12.52
N ARG A 618 -14.46 3.99 -12.08
CA ARG A 618 -13.39 4.96 -11.75
C ARG A 618 -12.06 4.53 -12.40
N PRO A 619 -11.82 4.89 -13.67
CA PRO A 619 -10.46 5.17 -14.13
C PRO A 619 -9.82 6.27 -13.26
N SER A 620 -8.54 6.09 -13.00
CA SER A 620 -7.65 6.99 -12.29
C SER A 620 -6.27 6.83 -12.93
N LEU A 621 -5.73 7.90 -13.47
CA LEU A 621 -4.51 7.87 -14.27
C LEU A 621 -3.29 8.09 -13.35
N ALA A 622 -2.11 7.83 -13.89
CA ALA A 622 -0.82 8.24 -13.33
C ALA A 622 0.10 8.66 -14.48
N PHE A 623 1.22 9.31 -14.17
CA PHE A 623 2.14 9.88 -15.14
C PHE A 623 2.77 8.91 -16.17
N TYR A 624 2.67 7.59 -15.96
CA TYR A 624 3.08 6.57 -16.95
C TYR A 624 1.97 6.17 -17.94
N ASN A 625 0.74 6.65 -17.76
CA ASN A 625 -0.31 6.48 -18.75
C ASN A 625 -0.11 7.44 -19.92
N THR A 626 -0.66 7.15 -21.09
CA THR A 626 -0.54 8.01 -22.28
C THR A 626 -1.90 8.29 -22.95
N THR A 627 -1.94 9.20 -23.91
CA THR A 627 -3.17 9.47 -24.68
C THR A 627 -3.68 8.22 -25.42
N GLN A 628 -2.78 7.33 -25.84
CA GLN A 628 -3.12 6.06 -26.49
C GLN A 628 -3.82 5.07 -25.53
N ASP A 629 -3.47 5.09 -24.24
CA ASP A 629 -4.20 4.37 -23.18
C ASP A 629 -5.64 4.92 -23.05
N VAL A 630 -5.78 6.25 -23.05
CA VAL A 630 -7.09 6.94 -22.97
C VAL A 630 -7.95 6.64 -24.20
N ASP A 631 -7.39 6.70 -25.40
CA ASP A 631 -8.10 6.40 -26.66
C ASP A 631 -8.66 4.97 -26.68
N THR A 632 -7.92 4.00 -26.12
CA THR A 632 -8.36 2.60 -26.00
C THR A 632 -9.58 2.48 -25.08
N PHE A 633 -9.57 3.17 -23.95
CA PHE A 633 -10.69 3.29 -23.01
C PHE A 633 -11.91 3.98 -23.65
N ILE A 634 -11.73 5.14 -24.28
CA ILE A 634 -12.78 5.91 -24.96
C ILE A 634 -13.42 5.11 -26.10
N LYS A 635 -12.62 4.43 -26.93
CA LYS A 635 -13.09 3.55 -28.01
C LYS A 635 -14.02 2.46 -27.47
N THR A 636 -13.63 1.80 -26.37
CA THR A 636 -14.41 0.72 -25.77
C THR A 636 -15.78 1.20 -25.27
N LEU A 637 -15.86 2.41 -24.70
CA LEU A 637 -17.13 3.02 -24.27
C LEU A 637 -18.04 3.39 -25.46
N TRP A 638 -17.47 3.87 -26.57
CA TRP A 638 -18.21 4.07 -27.83
C TRP A 638 -18.71 2.75 -28.43
N GLU A 639 -17.91 1.69 -28.38
CA GLU A 639 -18.30 0.35 -28.86
C GLU A 639 -19.44 -0.24 -28.01
N LEU A 640 -19.41 -0.09 -26.69
CA LEU A 640 -20.55 -0.43 -25.83
C LEU A 640 -21.85 0.25 -26.29
N LYS A 641 -21.81 1.56 -26.59
CA LYS A 641 -22.99 2.32 -27.00
C LYS A 641 -23.55 1.89 -28.37
N LYS A 642 -22.69 1.51 -29.32
CA LYS A 642 -23.07 1.01 -30.65
C LYS A 642 -23.82 -0.34 -30.63
N VAL A 643 -23.86 -1.05 -29.49
CA VAL A 643 -24.58 -2.33 -29.33
C VAL A 643 -26.05 -2.13 -28.89
N ARG A 644 -26.53 -0.89 -28.74
CA ARG A 644 -27.89 -0.56 -28.27
C ARG A 644 -28.66 0.50 -29.07
N PHE A 645 -28.11 0.97 -30.18
CA PHE A 645 -28.74 1.89 -31.13
C PHE A 645 -28.52 1.37 -32.55
#